data_AF-A0A3P6GPP5-F1
#
_entry.id   AF-A0A3P6GPP5-F1
#
_cell.length_a   1.000
_cell.length_b   1.000
_cell.length_c   1.000
_cell.angle_alpha   90.00
_cell.angle_beta   90.00
_cell.angle_gamma   90.00
#
_symmetry.space_group_name_H-M   'P 1'
#
loop_
_entity.id
_entity.type
_entity.pdbx_description
1 polymer ?
#
loop_
_entity_poly.entity_id
_entity_poly.type
_entity_poly.pdbx_seq_one_letter_code
_entity_poly.pdbx_strand_id
1 'polypeptide(L)'
;MQEGLLVYHKKGVKLKKMETTVRNKQVILKHYINGFPEESDLMIVTAPDAMELKVKPGSSTILVKNLFLSCDPYMGTFMREPDSGSSEVAVETLSLLDAFIPGKPIAGVGVSEVIDSDDPCFAKGDFFWGIVDWEEYSTINSFGRFKIDISINVPLSYYTGILSVTGLTAYAGFFEICSPEKGETVFVSAAAGAVGQLVGQFAKLMGCYVVGSAGSKQKVDLLLNKFGFDDAFNYKEEPDLDAALKRCLPQGIDIYFENVGGKMLDSVLMNMKVHGRIAVCGMISQYHIETEEGIQNLPVVVYKRIKMQGFLAFDFIDRFPKYLEFVLPYINERKLVYVEDIVEGLENGPAALVGLFRGQNVGKQPETTKTEIIQTPAPGMNGAIEVPRPDRATVFEFGSVAATGDRVTLAGYCPVSDDLEPCRWEILPADGKDAPQFRVKEDSTSPIMENVAEQLKRGISRQSSTGSVRRGTLSRQFTRQSSLDPRRNNMRFSFGRQSSLDPIRRSPESLSSCQPQMMSVPENLDSTMQLLFMASKGDVDGVEELLDEGVDVNSIDLDGRTALHIASCEGHYDVVRVLLSRRANIDARDRWGSTVCSSPSSQSGLLAAVDAKYYGNVEVFNLLKTRGAKPPKTRKTPMTVGNPKEVPEYELNPLELQVRKADGISKGTYQVAKWNGTRVSVKISDKDSYSDPERVNAFNHELTVLAKARHPNIVQFVGAVTQNLPMMIVVEHNPKGDLSEYLQKKGRLSPSKALRFALDIARGMNYLHECKPDPVIHCDLRPKNILLDRGGQLKISGFGLIKLSKVSEDNVKVVNHEAHIDKSNCYIAPELYKNIIFDKSVDVHSFGVILYEMTEGVSIFHPKSPEEVAESICMEGRRPTIKTKSKGYPSELKELIEECWHPDTSVRPIFSEIIIRLDNIVANCSKQGWWKDTFKFPW
;
A
#
# COMPACT_ATOMS: atom_id res chain seq x y z
N MET A 1 -64.50 31.05 -33.77
CA MET A 1 -64.32 29.70 -34.32
C MET A 1 -63.23 29.05 -33.47
N GLN A 2 -63.52 28.43 -32.32
CA GLN A 2 -64.54 27.42 -32.00
C GLN A 2 -64.25 26.10 -32.72
N GLU A 3 -63.84 25.12 -31.90
CA GLU A 3 -63.76 23.66 -32.08
C GLU A 3 -63.05 23.05 -33.32
N GLY A 4 -62.19 22.08 -33.04
CA GLY A 4 -61.39 21.35 -34.03
C GLY A 4 -60.70 20.12 -33.43
N LEU A 5 -61.43 19.35 -32.63
CA LEU A 5 -60.93 18.14 -31.96
C LEU A 5 -61.60 16.91 -32.57
N LEU A 6 -60.87 16.05 -33.30
CA LEU A 6 -61.29 14.67 -33.60
C LEU A 6 -60.13 13.80 -34.13
N VAL A 7 -59.56 13.02 -33.20
CA VAL A 7 -59.17 11.59 -33.29
C VAL A 7 -58.64 11.03 -34.62
N TYR A 8 -57.44 10.45 -34.55
CA TYR A 8 -57.17 9.13 -35.14
C TYR A 8 -56.59 8.17 -34.09
N HIS A 9 -57.14 6.95 -34.02
CA HIS A 9 -56.78 5.96 -33.00
C HIS A 9 -55.34 5.45 -33.17
N LYS A 10 -54.52 5.59 -32.13
CA LYS A 10 -53.31 4.76 -31.97
C LYS A 10 -53.67 3.52 -31.16
N LYS A 11 -53.49 2.33 -31.74
CA LYS A 11 -53.69 1.03 -31.06
C LYS A 11 -52.91 1.01 -29.74
N GLY A 12 -53.52 0.43 -28.71
CA GLY A 12 -53.04 0.54 -27.33
C GLY A 12 -51.59 0.09 -27.14
N VAL A 13 -50.72 1.05 -26.84
CA VAL A 13 -49.47 0.76 -26.14
C VAL A 13 -49.86 0.35 -24.73
N LYS A 14 -49.75 -0.94 -24.41
CA LYS A 14 -49.73 -1.38 -23.01
C LYS A 14 -48.54 -0.69 -22.36
N LEU A 15 -48.79 0.27 -21.48
CA LEU A 15 -47.79 0.72 -20.51
C LEU A 15 -47.30 -0.54 -19.77
N LYS A 16 -46.05 -0.93 -20.03
CA LYS A 16 -45.41 -2.04 -19.32
C LYS A 16 -45.36 -1.60 -17.84
N LYS A 17 -46.23 -2.20 -17.02
CA LYS A 17 -46.22 -2.01 -15.57
C LYS A 17 -44.79 -2.33 -15.13
N MET A 18 -44.12 -1.41 -14.44
CA MET A 18 -42.82 -1.75 -13.84
C MET A 18 -43.05 -2.93 -12.91
N GLU A 19 -42.43 -4.06 -13.22
CA GLU A 19 -42.46 -5.24 -12.36
C GLU A 19 -41.72 -4.86 -11.08
N THR A 20 -42.45 -4.87 -9.96
CA THR A 20 -41.90 -4.54 -8.63
C THR A 20 -41.09 -5.69 -8.05
N THR A 21 -41.21 -6.87 -8.65
CA THR A 21 -40.54 -8.11 -8.27
C THR A 21 -40.05 -8.85 -9.51
N VAL A 22 -38.88 -9.49 -9.43
CA VAL A 22 -38.27 -10.29 -10.50
C VAL A 22 -37.91 -11.68 -9.99
N ARG A 23 -37.92 -12.69 -10.86
CA ARG A 23 -37.29 -13.99 -10.56
C ARG A 23 -35.88 -13.96 -11.13
N ASN A 24 -34.89 -14.05 -10.25
CA ASN A 24 -33.48 -13.89 -10.61
C ASN A 24 -32.91 -15.18 -11.20
N LYS A 25 -32.37 -15.16 -12.43
CA LYS A 25 -31.53 -16.26 -12.94
C LYS A 25 -30.12 -16.15 -12.35
N GLN A 26 -29.54 -17.27 -11.94
CA GLN A 26 -28.26 -17.36 -11.24
C GLN A 26 -27.44 -18.55 -11.77
N VAL A 27 -26.11 -18.44 -11.79
CA VAL A 27 -25.18 -19.55 -12.04
C VAL A 27 -24.54 -19.96 -10.71
N ILE A 28 -24.86 -21.18 -10.27
CA ILE A 28 -24.43 -21.71 -8.98
C ILE A 28 -23.40 -22.83 -9.15
N LEU A 29 -22.50 -22.96 -8.16
CA LEU A 29 -21.62 -24.13 -8.03
C LEU A 29 -22.39 -25.30 -7.44
N LYS A 30 -22.35 -26.50 -8.04
CA LYS A 30 -23.08 -27.68 -7.51
C LYS A 30 -22.37 -28.35 -6.34
N HIS A 31 -21.05 -28.45 -6.42
CA HIS A 31 -20.17 -29.14 -5.48
C HIS A 31 -18.75 -28.63 -5.65
N TYR A 32 -17.87 -28.90 -4.68
CA TYR A 32 -16.45 -28.58 -4.81
C TYR A 32 -15.78 -29.43 -5.90
N ILE A 33 -14.89 -28.81 -6.66
CA ILE A 33 -14.27 -29.39 -7.86
C ILE A 33 -12.82 -29.78 -7.56
N ASN A 34 -12.49 -31.05 -7.81
CA ASN A 34 -11.11 -31.54 -7.79
C ASN A 34 -10.61 -31.69 -9.24
N GLY A 35 -9.57 -30.95 -9.60
CA GLY A 35 -9.00 -30.92 -10.96
C GLY A 35 -9.46 -29.72 -11.80
N PHE A 36 -9.77 -29.94 -13.08
CA PHE A 36 -10.31 -28.93 -13.99
C PHE A 36 -11.84 -28.90 -13.93
N PRO A 37 -12.48 -27.72 -13.93
CA PRO A 37 -13.93 -27.63 -13.93
C PRO A 37 -14.55 -28.05 -15.26
N GLU A 38 -15.71 -28.70 -15.19
CA GLU A 38 -16.57 -29.04 -16.31
C GLU A 38 -17.88 -28.25 -16.27
N GLU A 39 -18.56 -28.14 -17.42
CA GLU A 39 -19.88 -27.48 -17.51
C GLU A 39 -20.92 -28.15 -16.60
N SER A 40 -20.70 -29.45 -16.29
CA SER A 40 -21.57 -30.23 -15.42
C SER A 40 -21.43 -29.86 -13.94
N ASP A 41 -20.42 -29.11 -13.52
CA ASP A 41 -20.20 -28.71 -12.12
C ASP A 41 -20.96 -27.43 -11.75
N LEU A 42 -21.37 -26.67 -12.76
CA LEU A 42 -22.16 -25.45 -12.64
C LEU A 42 -23.63 -25.72 -12.99
N MET A 43 -24.55 -24.98 -12.38
CA MET A 43 -25.98 -25.06 -12.70
C MET A 43 -26.57 -23.66 -12.91
N ILE A 44 -27.36 -23.49 -13.96
CA ILE A 44 -28.23 -22.33 -14.10
C ILE A 44 -29.52 -22.63 -13.35
N VAL A 45 -29.85 -21.79 -12.37
CA VAL A 45 -31.09 -21.88 -11.60
C VAL A 45 -31.85 -20.57 -11.67
N THR A 46 -33.15 -20.63 -11.40
CA THR A 46 -33.95 -19.44 -11.12
C THR A 46 -34.28 -19.46 -9.63
N ALA A 47 -34.00 -18.36 -8.93
CA ALA A 47 -34.29 -18.22 -7.51
C ALA A 47 -35.79 -18.51 -7.25
N PRO A 48 -36.14 -19.32 -6.23
CA PRO A 48 -37.51 -19.76 -6.00
C PRO A 48 -38.43 -18.59 -5.59
N ASP A 49 -37.89 -17.64 -4.82
CA ASP A 49 -38.57 -16.45 -4.36
C ASP A 49 -38.40 -15.28 -5.34
N ALA A 50 -39.42 -14.45 -5.45
CA ALA A 50 -39.36 -13.25 -6.29
C ALA A 50 -38.68 -12.11 -5.50
N MET A 51 -37.54 -11.63 -6.00
CA MET A 51 -36.78 -10.51 -5.43
C MET A 51 -37.51 -9.19 -5.68
N GLU A 52 -37.75 -8.38 -4.64
CA GLU A 52 -38.26 -7.01 -4.80
C GLU A 52 -37.19 -6.12 -5.43
N LEU A 53 -37.57 -5.33 -6.46
CA LEU A 53 -36.68 -4.38 -7.12
C LEU A 53 -36.58 -3.05 -6.35
N LYS A 54 -36.38 -3.14 -5.04
CA LYS A 54 -36.18 -2.02 -4.12
C LYS A 54 -35.26 -2.37 -2.96
N VAL A 55 -34.43 -1.42 -2.55
CA VAL A 55 -33.61 -1.53 -1.33
C VAL A 55 -34.40 -1.13 -0.09
N LYS A 56 -33.96 -1.60 1.08
CA LYS A 56 -34.55 -1.23 2.37
C LYS A 56 -33.95 0.10 2.84
N PRO A 57 -34.76 1.11 3.23
CA PRO A 57 -34.22 2.36 3.78
C PRO A 57 -33.37 2.14 5.03
N GLY A 58 -32.21 2.79 5.11
CA GLY A 58 -31.26 2.66 6.22
C GLY A 58 -30.45 1.37 6.22
N SER A 59 -30.29 0.72 5.07
CA SER A 59 -29.44 -0.48 4.88
C SER A 59 -28.07 -0.18 4.26
N SER A 60 -27.90 0.99 3.61
CA SER A 60 -26.73 1.36 2.79
C SER A 60 -26.39 0.34 1.69
N THR A 61 -27.38 -0.45 1.26
CA THR A 61 -27.24 -1.43 0.17
C THR A 61 -27.53 -0.80 -1.19
N ILE A 62 -26.96 -1.41 -2.23
CA ILE A 62 -27.20 -1.04 -3.62
C ILE A 62 -27.79 -2.26 -4.33
N LEU A 63 -28.94 -2.11 -4.97
CA LEU A 63 -29.52 -3.12 -5.85
C LEU A 63 -29.15 -2.82 -7.29
N VAL A 64 -28.54 -3.80 -7.96
CA VAL A 64 -27.88 -3.61 -9.25
C VAL A 64 -28.34 -4.66 -10.25
N LYS A 65 -28.38 -4.31 -11.54
CA LYS A 65 -28.56 -5.26 -12.64
C LYS A 65 -27.20 -5.49 -13.28
N ASN A 66 -26.72 -6.72 -13.24
CA ASN A 66 -25.44 -7.07 -13.84
C ASN A 66 -25.58 -6.99 -15.36
N LEU A 67 -24.63 -6.34 -16.03
CA LEU A 67 -24.60 -6.16 -17.49
C LEU A 67 -23.55 -7.04 -18.12
N PHE A 68 -22.33 -6.99 -17.56
CA PHE A 68 -21.21 -7.83 -17.94
C PHE A 68 -20.65 -8.54 -16.71
N LEU A 69 -20.35 -9.83 -16.85
CA LEU A 69 -19.67 -10.66 -15.86
C LEU A 69 -18.32 -11.12 -16.44
N SER A 70 -17.29 -11.24 -15.61
CA SER A 70 -15.93 -11.57 -16.04
C SER A 70 -15.61 -13.04 -15.81
N CYS A 71 -15.17 -13.76 -16.86
CA CYS A 71 -14.53 -15.06 -16.70
C CYS A 71 -13.03 -14.86 -16.39
N ASP A 72 -12.58 -15.26 -15.20
CA ASP A 72 -11.18 -15.09 -14.76
C ASP A 72 -10.54 -16.41 -14.25
N PRO A 73 -9.25 -16.70 -14.54
CA PRO A 73 -8.64 -17.97 -14.19
C PRO A 73 -8.50 -18.23 -12.68
N TYR A 74 -8.55 -17.20 -11.84
CA TYR A 74 -8.52 -17.36 -10.39
C TYR A 74 -9.82 -17.98 -9.85
N MET A 75 -10.93 -17.90 -10.58
CA MET A 75 -12.22 -18.42 -10.08
C MET A 75 -12.17 -19.92 -9.80
N GLY A 76 -11.32 -20.67 -10.50
CA GLY A 76 -11.09 -22.09 -10.26
C GLY A 76 -10.47 -22.40 -8.89
N THR A 77 -9.68 -21.49 -8.29
CA THR A 77 -9.14 -21.72 -6.94
C THR A 77 -10.21 -21.61 -5.87
N PHE A 78 -11.26 -20.82 -6.11
CA PHE A 78 -12.42 -20.67 -5.21
C PHE A 78 -13.47 -21.78 -5.39
N MET A 79 -13.38 -22.61 -6.43
CA MET A 79 -14.27 -23.77 -6.65
C MET A 79 -13.84 -25.04 -5.89
N ARG A 80 -12.69 -25.01 -5.20
CA ARG A 80 -12.13 -26.14 -4.45
C ARG A 80 -12.65 -26.17 -3.01
N GLU A 81 -12.65 -27.36 -2.41
CA GLU A 81 -12.96 -27.49 -0.99
C GLU A 81 -11.82 -26.85 -0.17
N PRO A 82 -12.10 -25.94 0.78
CA PRO A 82 -11.06 -25.36 1.61
C PRO A 82 -10.54 -26.41 2.60
N ASP A 83 -9.35 -26.97 2.32
CA ASP A 83 -8.73 -27.93 3.25
C ASP A 83 -8.55 -27.28 4.63
N SER A 84 -8.78 -28.09 5.66
CA SER A 84 -8.51 -27.78 7.07
C SER A 84 -7.03 -27.51 7.42
N GLY A 85 -6.15 -27.39 6.42
CA GLY A 85 -4.73 -27.05 6.57
C GLY A 85 -4.00 -26.49 5.33
N SER A 86 -4.63 -26.35 4.16
CA SER A 86 -3.97 -25.76 2.95
C SER A 86 -4.45 -24.33 2.63
N SER A 87 -5.56 -23.90 3.22
CA SER A 87 -6.10 -22.52 3.07
C SER A 87 -5.25 -21.43 3.76
N GLU A 88 -4.06 -21.73 4.30
CA GLU A 88 -3.15 -20.73 4.88
C GLU A 88 -2.44 -19.84 3.84
N VAL A 89 -2.49 -20.20 2.54
CA VAL A 89 -1.86 -19.45 1.44
C VAL A 89 -2.87 -18.56 0.67
N ALA A 90 -4.14 -18.52 1.12
CA ALA A 90 -5.09 -17.48 0.71
C ALA A 90 -4.69 -16.14 1.37
N VAL A 91 -3.72 -15.46 0.75
CA VAL A 91 -3.06 -14.24 1.24
C VAL A 91 -4.07 -13.18 1.71
N GLU A 92 -3.70 -12.44 2.76
CA GLU A 92 -4.47 -11.39 3.46
C GLU A 92 -5.20 -10.37 2.55
N THR A 93 -4.78 -10.23 1.29
CA THR A 93 -5.37 -9.34 0.27
C THR A 93 -6.60 -9.92 -0.46
N LEU A 94 -6.82 -11.24 -0.45
CA LEU A 94 -8.00 -11.89 -1.08
C LEU A 94 -9.19 -12.10 -0.15
N SER A 95 -9.16 -11.52 1.07
CA SER A 95 -10.25 -11.55 2.07
C SER A 95 -11.60 -10.91 1.64
N LEU A 96 -11.77 -10.60 0.35
CA LEU A 96 -13.02 -10.16 -0.27
C LEU A 96 -13.80 -11.31 -0.95
N LEU A 97 -13.19 -12.47 -1.15
CA LEU A 97 -13.78 -13.64 -1.79
C LEU A 97 -13.51 -14.89 -0.93
N ASP A 98 -14.55 -15.34 -0.23
CA ASP A 98 -14.56 -16.67 0.38
C ASP A 98 -14.58 -17.76 -0.71
N ALA A 99 -14.21 -18.99 -0.36
CA ALA A 99 -14.44 -20.16 -1.22
C ALA A 99 -15.93 -20.25 -1.62
N PHE A 100 -16.20 -20.52 -2.90
CA PHE A 100 -17.56 -20.54 -3.42
C PHE A 100 -18.37 -21.64 -2.74
N ILE A 101 -19.49 -21.26 -2.13
CA ILE A 101 -20.32 -22.18 -1.37
C ILE A 101 -21.21 -22.99 -2.34
N PRO A 102 -21.12 -24.34 -2.35
CA PRO A 102 -22.02 -25.16 -3.16
C PRO A 102 -23.49 -24.86 -2.89
N GLY A 103 -24.28 -24.71 -3.94
CA GLY A 103 -25.68 -24.30 -3.89
C GLY A 103 -25.91 -22.78 -3.92
N LYS A 104 -24.86 -21.95 -3.92
CA LYS A 104 -24.95 -20.48 -4.07
C LYS A 104 -24.37 -19.99 -5.40
N PRO A 105 -24.72 -18.75 -5.83
CA PRO A 105 -24.08 -18.11 -6.98
C PRO A 105 -22.57 -18.05 -6.82
N ILE A 106 -21.84 -18.18 -7.93
CA ILE A 106 -20.40 -17.87 -7.96
C ILE A 106 -20.18 -16.37 -8.09
N ALA A 107 -19.11 -15.83 -7.51
CA ALA A 107 -18.81 -14.39 -7.53
C ALA A 107 -17.64 -14.07 -8.47
N GLY A 108 -17.65 -12.89 -9.08
CA GLY A 108 -16.59 -12.43 -9.97
C GLY A 108 -16.62 -10.92 -10.22
N VAL A 109 -15.69 -10.42 -11.02
CA VAL A 109 -15.71 -9.01 -11.43
C VAL A 109 -16.86 -8.79 -12.42
N GLY A 110 -17.65 -7.75 -12.23
CA GLY A 110 -18.73 -7.38 -13.14
C GLY A 110 -18.91 -5.87 -13.30
N VAL A 111 -19.69 -5.50 -14.31
CA VAL A 111 -20.13 -4.13 -14.61
C VAL A 111 -21.64 -4.12 -14.58
N SER A 112 -22.22 -3.20 -13.80
CA SER A 112 -23.64 -3.27 -13.43
C SER A 112 -24.30 -1.89 -13.38
N GLU A 113 -25.61 -1.87 -13.67
CA GLU A 113 -26.49 -0.69 -13.68
C GLU A 113 -27.23 -0.61 -12.33
N VAL A 114 -27.19 0.54 -11.64
CA VAL A 114 -27.86 0.74 -10.35
C VAL A 114 -29.38 0.85 -10.55
N ILE A 115 -30.14 -0.11 -10.01
CA ILE A 115 -31.60 -0.17 -10.13
C ILE A 115 -32.30 0.57 -8.99
N ASP A 116 -31.76 0.47 -7.78
CA ASP A 116 -32.20 1.21 -6.58
C ASP A 116 -31.03 1.28 -5.57
N SER A 117 -30.96 2.32 -4.74
CA SER A 117 -29.83 2.54 -3.83
C SER A 117 -30.24 3.30 -2.57
N ASP A 118 -29.69 2.88 -1.44
CA ASP A 118 -29.76 3.55 -0.14
C ASP A 118 -28.36 4.07 0.29
N ASP A 119 -27.36 3.93 -0.60
CA ASP A 119 -26.03 4.52 -0.46
C ASP A 119 -25.98 5.90 -1.16
N PRO A 120 -25.59 6.98 -0.46
CA PRO A 120 -25.62 8.34 -1.02
C PRO A 120 -24.60 8.59 -2.15
N CYS A 121 -23.63 7.69 -2.38
CA CYS A 121 -22.68 7.81 -3.49
C CYS A 121 -23.25 7.30 -4.84
N PHE A 122 -24.34 6.54 -4.81
CA PHE A 122 -24.93 5.88 -5.98
C PHE A 122 -26.42 6.23 -6.13
N ALA A 123 -26.76 6.82 -7.27
CA ALA A 123 -28.11 7.09 -7.70
C ALA A 123 -28.59 6.02 -8.69
N LYS A 124 -29.92 5.85 -8.78
CA LYS A 124 -30.55 5.00 -9.80
C LYS A 124 -30.13 5.45 -11.21
N GLY A 125 -29.64 4.51 -12.02
CA GLY A 125 -29.13 4.76 -13.36
C GLY A 125 -27.62 5.06 -13.43
N ASP A 126 -26.93 5.16 -12.28
CA ASP A 126 -25.46 5.13 -12.27
C ASP A 126 -24.95 3.75 -12.72
N PHE A 127 -23.71 3.71 -13.22
CA PHE A 127 -22.98 2.48 -13.51
C PHE A 127 -21.81 2.34 -12.53
N PHE A 128 -21.45 1.10 -12.19
CA PHE A 128 -20.26 0.81 -11.40
C PHE A 128 -19.67 -0.54 -11.82
N TRP A 129 -18.41 -0.77 -11.46
CA TRP A 129 -17.76 -2.06 -11.53
C TRP A 129 -17.23 -2.49 -10.16
N GLY A 130 -17.12 -3.80 -9.95
CA GLY A 130 -16.73 -4.38 -8.66
C GLY A 130 -16.95 -5.89 -8.65
N ILE A 131 -16.91 -6.49 -7.46
CA ILE A 131 -17.32 -7.89 -7.28
C ILE A 131 -18.84 -7.97 -7.23
N VAL A 132 -19.41 -8.87 -8.02
CA VAL A 132 -20.85 -9.17 -8.09
C VAL A 132 -21.05 -10.69 -8.21
N ASP A 133 -22.22 -11.17 -7.83
CA ASP A 133 -22.61 -12.57 -8.03
C ASP A 133 -23.01 -12.81 -9.50
N TRP A 134 -22.81 -14.03 -9.99
CA TRP A 134 -23.20 -14.45 -11.34
C TRP A 134 -24.71 -14.69 -11.43
N GLU A 135 -25.43 -13.59 -11.46
CA GLU A 135 -26.89 -13.52 -11.51
C GLU A 135 -27.35 -12.27 -12.29
N GLU A 136 -28.63 -12.20 -12.64
CA GLU A 136 -29.14 -11.03 -13.39
C GLU A 136 -29.22 -9.76 -12.53
N TYR A 137 -29.53 -9.91 -11.24
CA TYR A 137 -29.67 -8.82 -10.26
C TYR A 137 -28.95 -9.17 -8.96
N SER A 138 -28.06 -8.29 -8.49
CA SER A 138 -27.32 -8.49 -7.23
C SER A 138 -27.60 -7.40 -6.21
N THR A 139 -27.51 -7.76 -4.93
CA THR A 139 -27.54 -6.81 -3.81
C THR A 139 -26.13 -6.67 -3.25
N ILE A 140 -25.61 -5.44 -3.24
CA ILE A 140 -24.22 -5.14 -2.88
C ILE A 140 -24.16 -4.47 -1.52
N ASN A 141 -23.39 -5.07 -0.60
CA ASN A 141 -23.48 -4.80 0.85
C ASN A 141 -22.25 -4.06 1.43
N SER A 142 -21.09 -4.11 0.75
CA SER A 142 -19.80 -3.72 1.32
C SER A 142 -18.71 -3.44 0.26
N PHE A 143 -17.44 -3.35 0.69
CA PHE A 143 -16.24 -2.89 -0.04
C PHE A 143 -16.04 -3.40 -1.48
N GLY A 144 -15.30 -2.62 -2.29
CA GLY A 144 -14.93 -2.96 -3.67
C GLY A 144 -15.80 -2.32 -4.77
N ARG A 145 -16.40 -1.15 -4.49
CA ARG A 145 -17.42 -0.49 -5.33
C ARG A 145 -16.82 0.69 -6.09
N PHE A 146 -16.58 0.56 -7.39
CA PHE A 146 -15.98 1.61 -8.22
C PHE A 146 -17.00 2.21 -9.19
N LYS A 147 -17.45 3.44 -8.92
CA LYS A 147 -18.37 4.17 -9.80
C LYS A 147 -17.72 4.41 -11.17
N ILE A 148 -18.45 4.14 -12.25
CA ILE A 148 -18.00 4.37 -13.62
C ILE A 148 -18.31 5.82 -13.99
N ASP A 149 -17.29 6.55 -14.43
CA ASP A 149 -17.47 7.85 -15.05
C ASP A 149 -17.83 7.67 -16.54
N ILE A 150 -19.11 7.88 -16.84
CA ILE A 150 -19.66 7.79 -18.20
C ILE A 150 -19.21 8.94 -19.12
N SER A 151 -18.54 9.98 -18.61
CA SER A 151 -17.91 11.01 -19.45
C SER A 151 -16.68 10.47 -20.20
N ILE A 152 -16.07 9.40 -19.67
CA ILE A 152 -15.04 8.62 -20.36
C ILE A 152 -15.76 7.78 -21.43
N ASN A 153 -15.79 8.29 -22.65
CA ASN A 153 -16.55 7.74 -23.78
C ASN A 153 -15.94 6.45 -24.37
N VAL A 154 -15.99 5.36 -23.60
CA VAL A 154 -15.46 4.03 -23.91
C VAL A 154 -16.51 2.94 -23.65
N PRO A 155 -16.41 1.75 -24.27
CA PRO A 155 -17.35 0.65 -24.01
C PRO A 155 -17.39 0.23 -22.54
N LEU A 156 -18.59 0.02 -21.97
CA LEU A 156 -18.75 -0.42 -20.58
C LEU A 156 -18.04 -1.75 -20.29
N SER A 157 -17.90 -2.64 -21.28
CA SER A 157 -17.16 -3.91 -21.17
C SER A 157 -15.69 -3.70 -20.74
N TYR A 158 -15.07 -2.57 -21.10
CA TYR A 158 -13.68 -2.28 -20.77
C TYR A 158 -13.44 -2.24 -19.25
N TYR A 159 -14.44 -1.88 -18.46
CA TYR A 159 -14.40 -1.90 -16.99
C TYR A 159 -14.44 -3.32 -16.39
N THR A 160 -14.58 -4.38 -17.20
CA THR A 160 -14.26 -5.76 -16.77
C THR A 160 -12.76 -6.06 -16.89
N GLY A 161 -12.02 -5.37 -17.77
CA GLY A 161 -10.63 -5.68 -18.12
C GLY A 161 -9.69 -4.47 -18.18
N ILE A 162 -9.52 -3.85 -19.35
CA ILE A 162 -8.52 -2.78 -19.53
C ILE A 162 -8.73 -1.57 -18.59
N LEU A 163 -9.96 -1.23 -18.21
CA LEU A 163 -10.24 -0.18 -17.21
C LEU A 163 -10.62 -0.77 -15.83
N SER A 164 -10.12 -1.97 -15.53
CA SER A 164 -10.34 -2.70 -14.27
C SER A 164 -9.01 -3.10 -13.63
N VAL A 165 -9.08 -3.91 -12.57
CA VAL A 165 -7.93 -4.61 -11.99
C VAL A 165 -7.07 -5.34 -13.03
N THR A 166 -7.62 -5.81 -14.16
CA THR A 166 -6.83 -6.51 -15.20
C THR A 166 -5.82 -5.57 -15.87
N GLY A 167 -6.24 -4.35 -16.20
CA GLY A 167 -5.37 -3.30 -16.74
C GLY A 167 -4.31 -2.84 -15.73
N LEU A 168 -4.72 -2.67 -14.46
CA LEU A 168 -3.81 -2.32 -13.37
C LEU A 168 -2.72 -3.38 -13.17
N THR A 169 -3.06 -4.67 -13.22
CA THR A 169 -2.09 -5.78 -13.14
C THR A 169 -1.03 -5.69 -14.23
N ALA A 170 -1.43 -5.43 -15.49
CA ALA A 170 -0.50 -5.27 -16.59
C ALA A 170 0.43 -4.06 -16.38
N TYR A 171 -0.12 -2.94 -15.91
CA TYR A 171 0.63 -1.71 -15.64
C TYR A 171 1.63 -1.87 -14.49
N ALA A 172 1.18 -2.35 -13.32
CA ALA A 172 2.01 -2.50 -12.13
C ALA A 172 3.12 -3.55 -12.35
N GLY A 173 2.79 -4.71 -12.90
CA GLY A 173 3.77 -5.75 -13.17
C GLY A 173 4.85 -5.33 -14.17
N PHE A 174 4.47 -4.55 -15.19
CA PHE A 174 5.43 -4.06 -16.18
C PHE A 174 6.21 -2.84 -15.67
N PHE A 175 5.56 -1.73 -15.33
CA PHE A 175 6.22 -0.47 -15.01
C PHE A 175 6.81 -0.42 -13.59
N GLU A 176 6.06 -0.85 -12.57
CA GLU A 176 6.46 -0.68 -11.17
C GLU A 176 7.37 -1.82 -10.68
N ILE A 177 7.15 -3.06 -11.14
CA ILE A 177 7.97 -4.23 -10.72
C ILE A 177 9.20 -4.45 -11.59
N CYS A 178 9.04 -4.38 -12.91
CA CYS A 178 10.13 -4.63 -13.86
C CYS A 178 10.90 -3.36 -14.24
N SER A 179 10.28 -2.18 -14.20
CA SER A 179 10.93 -0.88 -14.48
C SER A 179 11.67 -0.87 -15.82
N PRO A 180 10.93 -0.90 -16.95
CA PRO A 180 11.48 -1.24 -18.26
C PRO A 180 12.32 -0.13 -18.88
N GLU A 181 13.41 -0.52 -19.55
CA GLU A 181 14.24 0.39 -20.33
C GLU A 181 14.06 0.19 -21.84
N LYS A 182 14.24 1.25 -22.62
CA LYS A 182 14.09 1.22 -24.08
C LYS A 182 15.16 0.31 -24.70
N GLY A 183 14.73 -0.62 -25.56
CA GLY A 183 15.60 -1.58 -26.24
C GLY A 183 15.84 -2.89 -25.48
N GLU A 184 15.23 -3.08 -24.31
CA GLU A 184 15.24 -4.35 -23.59
C GLU A 184 14.42 -5.45 -24.29
N THR A 185 14.73 -6.71 -23.98
CA THR A 185 14.04 -7.90 -24.46
C THR A 185 12.99 -8.39 -23.46
N VAL A 186 11.72 -8.33 -23.85
CA VAL A 186 10.56 -8.68 -23.02
C VAL A 186 9.96 -10.00 -23.52
N PHE A 187 9.83 -10.98 -22.63
CA PHE A 187 9.03 -12.18 -22.89
C PHE A 187 7.71 -12.13 -22.12
N VAL A 188 6.61 -12.52 -22.77
CA VAL A 188 5.28 -12.59 -22.15
C VAL A 188 4.73 -14.00 -22.34
N SER A 189 4.47 -14.70 -21.22
CA SER A 189 3.78 -15.99 -21.25
C SER A 189 2.26 -15.80 -21.36
N ALA A 190 1.56 -16.72 -22.04
CA ALA A 190 0.12 -16.60 -22.32
C ALA A 190 -0.27 -15.23 -22.92
N ALA A 191 0.56 -14.72 -23.83
CA ALA A 191 0.52 -13.32 -24.28
C ALA A 191 -0.79 -12.90 -24.98
N ALA A 192 -1.56 -13.83 -25.51
CA ALA A 192 -2.87 -13.56 -26.12
C ALA A 192 -4.03 -13.49 -25.10
N GLY A 193 -3.77 -13.62 -23.79
CA GLY A 193 -4.76 -13.48 -22.72
C GLY A 193 -4.97 -12.04 -22.25
N ALA A 194 -5.92 -11.84 -21.34
CA ALA A 194 -6.41 -10.53 -20.90
C ALA A 194 -5.31 -9.56 -20.42
N VAL A 195 -4.38 -10.02 -19.58
CA VAL A 195 -3.23 -9.23 -19.10
C VAL A 195 -2.11 -9.21 -20.15
N GLY A 196 -1.80 -10.35 -20.77
CA GLY A 196 -0.69 -10.51 -21.70
C GLY A 196 -0.76 -9.58 -22.92
N GLN A 197 -1.97 -9.36 -23.48
CA GLN A 197 -2.16 -8.48 -24.63
C GLN A 197 -1.82 -7.02 -24.31
N LEU A 198 -2.00 -6.60 -23.04
CA LEU A 198 -1.71 -5.24 -22.58
C LEU A 198 -0.22 -5.08 -22.30
N VAL A 199 0.39 -6.02 -21.58
CA VAL A 199 1.83 -6.00 -21.25
C VAL A 199 2.68 -5.92 -22.52
N GLY A 200 2.36 -6.72 -23.54
CA GLY A 200 3.09 -6.68 -24.80
C GLY A 200 3.01 -5.33 -25.50
N GLN A 201 1.81 -4.74 -25.57
CA GLN A 201 1.60 -3.42 -26.17
C GLN A 201 2.29 -2.31 -25.36
N PHE A 202 2.26 -2.36 -24.02
CA PHE A 202 3.01 -1.43 -23.16
C PHE A 202 4.53 -1.53 -23.41
N ALA A 203 5.05 -2.74 -23.60
CA ALA A 203 6.45 -2.97 -23.93
C ALA A 203 6.80 -2.44 -25.34
N LYS A 204 5.91 -2.59 -26.33
CA LYS A 204 6.08 -1.97 -27.66
C LYS A 204 6.06 -0.44 -27.59
N LEU A 205 5.19 0.16 -26.79
CA LEU A 205 5.14 1.61 -26.57
C LEU A 205 6.44 2.14 -25.91
N MET A 206 7.09 1.34 -25.05
CA MET A 206 8.42 1.64 -24.50
C MET A 206 9.59 1.37 -25.45
N GLY A 207 9.33 0.88 -26.67
CA GLY A 207 10.38 0.56 -27.63
C GLY A 207 11.23 -0.66 -27.25
N CYS A 208 10.62 -1.63 -26.57
CA CYS A 208 11.23 -2.93 -26.31
C CYS A 208 11.10 -3.87 -27.52
N TYR A 209 11.92 -4.92 -27.54
CA TYR A 209 11.74 -6.09 -28.39
C TYR A 209 10.92 -7.13 -27.61
N VAL A 210 9.76 -7.53 -28.13
CA VAL A 210 8.71 -8.22 -27.39
C VAL A 210 8.37 -9.54 -28.06
N VAL A 211 8.48 -10.63 -27.29
CA VAL A 211 8.16 -11.99 -27.74
C VAL A 211 7.05 -12.59 -26.86
N GLY A 212 6.09 -13.26 -27.50
CA GLY A 212 4.94 -13.85 -26.83
C GLY A 212 4.81 -15.36 -27.04
N SER A 213 4.30 -16.08 -26.04
CA SER A 213 3.83 -17.46 -26.23
C SER A 213 2.31 -17.56 -26.15
N ALA A 214 1.72 -18.38 -27.03
CA ALA A 214 0.28 -18.64 -27.06
C ALA A 214 -0.01 -20.12 -27.34
N GLY A 215 -1.27 -20.54 -27.14
CA GLY A 215 -1.69 -21.94 -27.23
C GLY A 215 -2.36 -22.37 -28.53
N SER A 216 -2.34 -21.53 -29.58
CA SER A 216 -2.79 -21.85 -30.93
C SER A 216 -2.15 -20.93 -31.97
N LYS A 217 -2.06 -21.38 -33.22
CA LYS A 217 -1.54 -20.56 -34.33
C LYS A 217 -2.31 -19.25 -34.53
N GLN A 218 -3.64 -19.26 -34.45
CA GLN A 218 -4.45 -18.03 -34.59
C GLN A 218 -4.10 -16.96 -33.54
N LYS A 219 -3.72 -17.39 -32.33
CA LYS A 219 -3.28 -16.48 -31.26
C LYS A 219 -1.86 -15.96 -31.48
N VAL A 220 -0.98 -16.75 -32.10
CA VAL A 220 0.34 -16.28 -32.57
C VAL A 220 0.18 -15.24 -33.68
N ASP A 221 -0.66 -15.52 -34.68
CA ASP A 221 -0.97 -14.59 -35.75
C ASP A 221 -1.57 -13.27 -35.21
N LEU A 222 -2.37 -13.33 -34.15
CA LEU A 222 -2.92 -12.14 -33.47
C LEU A 222 -1.84 -11.29 -32.79
N LEU A 223 -0.89 -11.93 -32.09
CA LEU A 223 0.22 -11.25 -31.39
C LEU A 223 1.07 -10.46 -32.37
N LEU A 224 1.45 -11.09 -33.49
CA LEU A 224 2.27 -10.48 -34.53
C LEU A 224 1.51 -9.38 -35.29
N ASN A 225 0.35 -9.71 -35.84
CA ASN A 225 -0.33 -8.84 -36.81
C ASN A 225 -1.20 -7.74 -36.17
N LYS A 226 -1.70 -7.94 -34.94
CA LYS A 226 -2.64 -7.00 -34.29
C LYS A 226 -2.07 -6.29 -33.07
N PHE A 227 -1.26 -6.98 -32.26
CA PHE A 227 -0.64 -6.41 -31.06
C PHE A 227 0.80 -5.91 -31.28
N GLY A 228 1.38 -6.16 -32.46
CA GLY A 228 2.68 -5.62 -32.85
C GLY A 228 3.87 -6.24 -32.12
N PHE A 229 3.75 -7.49 -31.64
CA PHE A 229 4.87 -8.26 -31.13
C PHE A 229 5.90 -8.50 -32.24
N ASP A 230 7.19 -8.57 -31.89
CA ASP A 230 8.27 -8.77 -32.86
C ASP A 230 8.46 -10.25 -33.24
N ASP A 231 8.13 -11.16 -32.31
CA ASP A 231 8.09 -12.61 -32.57
C ASP A 231 7.07 -13.28 -31.62
N ALA A 232 6.55 -14.46 -31.99
CA ALA A 232 5.68 -15.27 -31.14
C ALA A 232 5.63 -16.73 -31.57
N PHE A 233 5.42 -17.65 -30.62
CA PHE A 233 5.37 -19.10 -30.89
C PHE A 233 4.20 -19.82 -30.20
N ASN A 234 3.77 -20.94 -30.78
CA ASN A 234 2.75 -21.80 -30.18
C ASN A 234 3.42 -22.82 -29.24
N TYR A 235 3.30 -22.62 -27.92
CA TYR A 235 3.97 -23.48 -26.94
C TYR A 235 3.49 -24.95 -26.97
N LYS A 236 2.35 -25.25 -27.61
CA LYS A 236 1.84 -26.62 -27.78
C LYS A 236 2.46 -27.37 -28.97
N GLU A 237 3.11 -26.66 -29.89
CA GLU A 237 3.75 -27.22 -31.09
C GLU A 237 5.28 -27.29 -30.98
N GLU A 238 5.89 -26.54 -30.05
CA GLU A 238 7.33 -26.60 -29.81
C GLU A 238 7.72 -27.86 -29.01
N PRO A 239 8.63 -28.71 -29.51
CA PRO A 239 9.11 -29.89 -28.77
C PRO A 239 10.11 -29.55 -27.66
N ASP A 240 10.72 -28.35 -27.72
CA ASP A 240 11.71 -27.85 -26.77
C ASP A 240 11.52 -26.33 -26.59
N LEU A 241 11.10 -25.93 -25.39
CA LEU A 241 10.84 -24.54 -25.05
C LEU A 241 12.13 -23.72 -24.90
N ASP A 242 13.24 -24.31 -24.47
CA ASP A 242 14.54 -23.62 -24.38
C ASP A 242 15.09 -23.31 -25.78
N ALA A 243 14.95 -24.25 -26.72
CA ALA A 243 15.27 -24.03 -28.13
C ALA A 243 14.40 -22.95 -28.76
N ALA A 244 13.08 -22.95 -28.50
CA ALA A 244 12.16 -21.92 -28.98
C ALA A 244 12.50 -20.53 -28.43
N LEU A 245 12.78 -20.43 -27.12
CA LEU A 245 13.19 -19.17 -26.49
C LEU A 245 14.51 -18.65 -27.06
N LYS A 246 15.52 -19.50 -27.27
CA LYS A 246 16.80 -19.08 -27.89
C LYS A 246 16.66 -18.64 -29.34
N ARG A 247 15.72 -19.23 -30.08
CA ARG A 247 15.43 -18.88 -31.48
C ARG A 247 14.84 -17.46 -31.59
N CYS A 248 13.86 -17.14 -30.75
CA CYS A 248 13.17 -15.84 -30.76
C CYS A 248 13.92 -14.75 -29.96
N LEU A 249 14.66 -15.13 -28.91
CA LEU A 249 15.39 -14.23 -28.00
C LEU A 249 16.88 -14.63 -27.90
N PRO A 250 17.66 -14.57 -29.00
CA PRO A 250 19.05 -15.06 -29.04
C PRO A 250 20.01 -14.28 -28.13
N GLN A 251 19.63 -13.09 -27.67
CA GLN A 251 20.39 -12.28 -26.71
C GLN A 251 20.01 -12.57 -25.24
N GLY A 252 19.04 -13.46 -24.99
CA GLY A 252 18.43 -13.70 -23.68
C GLY A 252 17.35 -12.67 -23.33
N ILE A 253 16.73 -12.86 -22.15
CA ILE A 253 15.53 -12.12 -21.69
C ILE A 253 15.89 -11.12 -20.59
N ASP A 254 15.57 -9.84 -20.79
CA ASP A 254 15.71 -8.79 -19.79
C ASP A 254 14.55 -8.79 -18.79
N ILE A 255 13.32 -8.89 -19.30
CA ILE A 255 12.07 -8.83 -18.55
C ILE A 255 11.19 -10.01 -18.92
N TYR A 256 10.65 -10.69 -17.91
CA TYR A 256 9.66 -11.75 -18.11
C TYR A 256 8.38 -11.43 -17.33
N PHE A 257 7.25 -11.46 -18.03
CA PHE A 257 5.92 -11.42 -17.40
C PHE A 257 5.36 -12.83 -17.32
N GLU A 258 5.31 -13.35 -16.10
CA GLU A 258 4.95 -14.74 -15.77
C GLU A 258 3.46 -14.85 -15.42
N ASN A 259 2.75 -15.65 -16.21
CA ASN A 259 1.32 -15.93 -16.14
C ASN A 259 1.02 -17.45 -16.10
N VAL A 260 1.98 -18.30 -16.47
CA VAL A 260 1.81 -19.73 -16.76
C VAL A 260 2.44 -20.63 -15.70
N GLY A 261 3.69 -20.39 -15.30
CA GLY A 261 4.45 -21.25 -14.38
C GLY A 261 5.00 -22.54 -15.03
N GLY A 262 5.31 -23.53 -14.19
CA GLY A 262 5.74 -24.88 -14.59
C GLY A 262 6.94 -24.89 -15.54
N LYS A 263 6.93 -25.81 -16.52
CA LYS A 263 7.99 -25.95 -17.54
C LYS A 263 8.33 -24.68 -18.32
N MET A 264 7.40 -23.75 -18.50
CA MET A 264 7.67 -22.46 -19.17
C MET A 264 8.59 -21.60 -18.31
N LEU A 265 8.24 -21.40 -17.03
CA LEU A 265 9.08 -20.69 -16.05
C LEU A 265 10.48 -21.28 -15.98
N ASP A 266 10.55 -22.61 -15.87
CA ASP A 266 11.81 -23.34 -15.74
C ASP A 266 12.75 -23.15 -16.95
N SER A 267 12.17 -23.12 -18.16
CA SER A 267 12.88 -22.83 -19.42
C SER A 267 13.28 -21.35 -19.53
N VAL A 268 12.44 -20.42 -19.05
CA VAL A 268 12.74 -18.99 -19.08
C VAL A 268 13.87 -18.62 -18.14
N LEU A 269 13.96 -19.19 -16.93
CA LEU A 269 15.07 -18.97 -15.99
C LEU A 269 16.44 -19.23 -16.65
N MET A 270 16.54 -20.29 -17.46
CA MET A 270 17.74 -20.62 -18.23
C MET A 270 18.09 -19.58 -19.31
N ASN A 271 17.10 -18.85 -19.84
CA ASN A 271 17.24 -17.83 -20.89
C ASN A 271 17.23 -16.38 -20.41
N MET A 272 16.95 -16.12 -19.12
CA MET A 272 17.11 -14.78 -18.52
C MET A 272 18.55 -14.27 -18.65
N LYS A 273 18.72 -12.95 -18.79
CA LYS A 273 19.99 -12.25 -18.66
C LYS A 273 20.39 -12.07 -17.20
N VAL A 274 21.65 -11.67 -16.98
CA VAL A 274 22.13 -11.23 -15.66
C VAL A 274 21.40 -9.94 -15.28
N HIS A 275 20.91 -9.84 -14.04
CA HIS A 275 20.02 -8.77 -13.55
C HIS A 275 18.64 -8.70 -14.22
N GLY A 276 18.20 -9.77 -14.89
CA GLY A 276 16.84 -9.86 -15.42
C GLY A 276 15.76 -9.71 -14.35
N ARG A 277 14.55 -9.29 -14.75
CA ARG A 277 13.40 -9.06 -13.86
C ARG A 277 12.23 -9.94 -14.26
N ILE A 278 11.54 -10.51 -13.27
CA ILE A 278 10.37 -11.37 -13.46
C ILE A 278 9.24 -10.84 -12.58
N ALA A 279 8.16 -10.37 -13.20
CA ALA A 279 6.90 -10.09 -12.53
C ALA A 279 6.01 -11.34 -12.61
N VAL A 280 5.66 -11.90 -11.44
CA VAL A 280 4.86 -13.11 -11.33
C VAL A 280 3.42 -12.73 -11.01
N CYS A 281 2.59 -12.69 -12.06
CA CYS A 281 1.17 -12.36 -12.00
C CYS A 281 0.31 -13.59 -11.66
N GLY A 282 0.76 -14.78 -12.04
CA GLY A 282 0.05 -16.03 -11.79
C GLY A 282 0.72 -17.23 -12.42
N MET A 283 0.20 -18.42 -12.14
CA MET A 283 0.71 -19.70 -12.66
C MET A 283 -0.43 -20.59 -13.15
N ILE A 284 -1.16 -20.17 -14.20
CA ILE A 284 -2.40 -20.85 -14.63
C ILE A 284 -2.24 -22.34 -14.99
N SER A 285 -1.01 -22.81 -15.29
CA SER A 285 -0.75 -24.24 -15.53
C SER A 285 -0.77 -25.08 -14.25
N GLN A 286 -0.55 -24.47 -13.08
CA GLN A 286 -0.43 -25.14 -11.78
C GLN A 286 -1.75 -25.14 -10.99
N TYR A 287 -2.69 -24.25 -11.31
CA TYR A 287 -3.92 -24.06 -10.51
C TYR A 287 -4.86 -25.28 -10.49
N HIS A 288 -4.76 -26.20 -11.45
CA HIS A 288 -5.73 -27.29 -11.64
C HIS A 288 -5.11 -28.71 -11.58
N ILE A 289 -3.85 -28.83 -11.18
CA ILE A 289 -3.16 -30.13 -11.04
C ILE A 289 -3.11 -30.58 -9.57
N GLU A 290 -3.04 -31.89 -9.34
CA GLU A 290 -3.00 -32.51 -7.99
C GLU A 290 -1.62 -32.48 -7.34
N THR A 291 -0.56 -32.32 -8.13
CA THR A 291 0.82 -32.22 -7.65
C THR A 291 1.53 -31.18 -8.49
N GLU A 292 2.05 -30.13 -7.84
CA GLU A 292 2.71 -29.01 -8.51
C GLU A 292 4.00 -29.45 -9.23
N GLU A 293 4.25 -28.88 -10.41
CA GLU A 293 5.51 -29.07 -11.14
C GLU A 293 6.62 -28.24 -10.48
N GLY A 294 7.50 -28.90 -9.73
CA GLY A 294 8.64 -28.23 -9.08
C GLY A 294 9.59 -27.56 -10.08
N ILE A 295 9.87 -26.28 -9.86
CA ILE A 295 10.81 -25.48 -10.67
C ILE A 295 12.25 -25.85 -10.31
N GLN A 296 12.98 -26.46 -11.24
CA GLN A 296 14.31 -27.05 -11.01
C GLN A 296 15.43 -26.01 -11.15
N ASN A 297 15.25 -25.04 -12.06
CA ASN A 297 16.25 -24.03 -12.41
C ASN A 297 16.26 -22.80 -11.48
N LEU A 298 15.58 -22.84 -10.33
CA LEU A 298 15.62 -21.77 -9.31
C LEU A 298 17.04 -21.34 -8.87
N PRO A 299 18.08 -22.19 -8.77
CA PRO A 299 19.44 -21.75 -8.47
C PRO A 299 19.99 -20.68 -9.44
N VAL A 300 19.47 -20.63 -10.67
CA VAL A 300 19.83 -19.61 -11.67
C VAL A 300 19.46 -18.19 -11.21
N VAL A 301 18.44 -18.02 -10.37
CA VAL A 301 18.08 -16.73 -9.76
C VAL A 301 19.28 -16.14 -9.00
N VAL A 302 20.01 -16.96 -8.25
CA VAL A 302 21.25 -16.58 -7.55
C VAL A 302 22.39 -16.36 -8.56
N TYR A 303 22.60 -17.31 -9.49
CA TYR A 303 23.71 -17.26 -10.44
C TYR A 303 23.61 -16.15 -11.50
N LYS A 304 22.42 -15.58 -11.72
CA LYS A 304 22.18 -14.42 -12.59
C LYS A 304 21.74 -13.16 -11.84
N ARG A 305 21.50 -13.22 -10.52
CA ARG A 305 20.98 -12.10 -9.69
C ARG A 305 19.67 -11.53 -10.26
N ILE A 306 18.76 -12.44 -10.60
CA ILE A 306 17.44 -12.11 -11.14
C ILE A 306 16.56 -11.58 -10.01
N LYS A 307 15.82 -10.50 -10.26
CA LYS A 307 14.72 -10.06 -9.39
C LYS A 307 13.46 -10.81 -9.81
N MET A 308 12.91 -11.66 -8.94
CA MET A 308 11.65 -12.36 -9.18
C MET A 308 10.67 -11.99 -8.06
N GLN A 309 9.50 -11.45 -8.43
CA GLN A 309 8.55 -10.88 -7.48
C GLN A 309 7.12 -11.24 -7.87
N GLY A 310 6.41 -11.92 -6.98
CA GLY A 310 4.96 -12.06 -7.02
C GLY A 310 4.26 -10.79 -6.56
N PHE A 311 3.05 -10.55 -7.07
CA PHE A 311 2.27 -9.36 -6.74
C PHE A 311 0.77 -9.57 -7.00
N LEU A 312 -0.06 -8.76 -6.32
CA LEU A 312 -1.49 -8.66 -6.57
C LEU A 312 -1.84 -7.25 -7.06
N ALA A 313 -2.89 -7.14 -7.88
CA ALA A 313 -3.34 -5.84 -8.41
C ALA A 313 -3.68 -4.83 -7.30
N PHE A 314 -4.24 -5.33 -6.20
CA PHE A 314 -4.66 -4.53 -5.05
C PHE A 314 -3.50 -3.90 -4.29
N ASP A 315 -2.29 -4.47 -4.35
CA ASP A 315 -1.06 -3.90 -3.77
C ASP A 315 -0.69 -2.55 -4.42
N PHE A 316 -1.26 -2.26 -5.61
CA PHE A 316 -1.03 -1.08 -6.43
C PHE A 316 -2.32 -0.29 -6.71
N ILE A 317 -3.38 -0.47 -5.90
CA ILE A 317 -4.66 0.22 -6.12
C ILE A 317 -4.53 1.75 -6.01
N ASP A 318 -3.53 2.25 -5.27
CA ASP A 318 -3.13 3.67 -5.21
C ASP A 318 -2.59 4.21 -6.55
N ARG A 319 -2.13 3.33 -7.43
CA ARG A 319 -1.66 3.66 -8.79
C ARG A 319 -2.77 3.65 -9.83
N PHE A 320 -3.99 3.27 -9.47
CA PHE A 320 -5.10 3.21 -10.43
C PHE A 320 -5.39 4.55 -11.15
N PRO A 321 -5.35 5.74 -10.50
CA PRO A 321 -5.50 7.01 -11.20
C PRO A 321 -4.38 7.26 -12.24
N LYS A 322 -3.11 7.07 -11.84
CA LYS A 322 -1.92 7.17 -12.71
C LYS A 322 -2.01 6.19 -13.89
N TYR A 323 -2.59 5.00 -13.67
CA TYR A 323 -2.85 4.03 -14.72
C TYR A 323 -3.89 4.53 -15.73
N LEU A 324 -5.01 5.10 -15.26
CA LEU A 324 -6.05 5.67 -16.12
C LEU A 324 -5.50 6.85 -16.95
N GLU A 325 -4.77 7.77 -16.33
CA GLU A 325 -4.08 8.87 -17.02
C GLU A 325 -3.13 8.38 -18.12
N PHE A 326 -2.42 7.27 -17.86
CA PHE A 326 -1.54 6.64 -18.85
C PHE A 326 -2.32 5.98 -20.00
N VAL A 327 -3.35 5.17 -19.71
CA VAL A 327 -3.96 4.28 -20.72
C VAL A 327 -5.02 4.98 -21.58
N LEU A 328 -5.78 5.92 -21.02
CA LEU A 328 -6.91 6.57 -21.72
C LEU A 328 -6.48 7.33 -22.99
N PRO A 329 -5.35 8.08 -23.02
CA PRO A 329 -4.85 8.68 -24.25
C PRO A 329 -4.59 7.65 -25.37
N TYR A 330 -3.95 6.52 -25.06
CA TYR A 330 -3.65 5.50 -26.08
C TYR A 330 -4.90 4.76 -26.59
N ILE A 331 -5.94 4.62 -25.77
CA ILE A 331 -7.26 4.12 -26.19
C ILE A 331 -7.92 5.12 -27.14
N ASN A 332 -7.98 6.41 -26.75
CA ASN A 332 -8.61 7.47 -27.54
C ASN A 332 -7.90 7.71 -28.89
N GLU A 333 -6.57 7.67 -28.90
CA GLU A 333 -5.74 7.77 -30.10
C GLU A 333 -5.69 6.47 -30.92
N ARG A 334 -6.35 5.39 -30.48
CA ARG A 334 -6.35 4.05 -31.09
C ARG A 334 -4.96 3.45 -31.28
N LYS A 335 -4.00 3.86 -30.44
CA LYS A 335 -2.63 3.32 -30.37
C LYS A 335 -2.55 2.02 -29.58
N LEU A 336 -3.54 1.74 -28.72
CA LEU A 336 -3.70 0.48 -28.03
C LEU A 336 -4.94 -0.24 -28.58
N VAL A 337 -4.75 -1.48 -29.02
CA VAL A 337 -5.80 -2.35 -29.54
C VAL A 337 -6.17 -3.37 -28.47
N TYR A 338 -7.39 -3.27 -27.95
CA TYR A 338 -7.89 -4.18 -26.92
C TYR A 338 -8.89 -5.17 -27.52
N VAL A 339 -8.71 -6.46 -27.23
CA VAL A 339 -9.58 -7.54 -27.73
C VAL A 339 -10.33 -8.19 -26.56
N GLU A 340 -11.64 -8.32 -26.77
CA GLU A 340 -12.60 -8.99 -25.89
C GLU A 340 -13.28 -10.12 -26.67
N ASP A 341 -13.55 -11.22 -25.98
CA ASP A 341 -14.27 -12.39 -26.47
C ASP A 341 -15.60 -12.46 -25.70
N ILE A 342 -16.65 -11.85 -26.27
CA ILE A 342 -17.91 -11.62 -25.54
C ILE A 342 -18.87 -12.78 -25.81
N VAL A 343 -19.34 -13.41 -24.73
CA VAL A 343 -20.38 -14.46 -24.77
C VAL A 343 -21.73 -13.86 -24.38
N GLU A 344 -22.79 -14.14 -25.13
CA GLU A 344 -24.13 -13.60 -24.88
C GLU A 344 -25.02 -14.56 -24.09
N GLY A 345 -25.69 -14.05 -23.05
CA GLY A 345 -26.69 -14.74 -22.23
C GLY A 345 -26.09 -15.53 -21.08
N LEU A 346 -26.57 -15.28 -19.85
CA LEU A 346 -26.13 -15.91 -18.58
C LEU A 346 -26.15 -17.46 -18.59
N GLU A 347 -26.94 -18.03 -19.50
CA GLU A 347 -27.00 -19.47 -19.78
C GLU A 347 -25.73 -20.06 -20.44
N ASN A 348 -24.86 -19.24 -21.02
CA ASN A 348 -23.64 -19.70 -21.71
C ASN A 348 -22.37 -19.55 -20.86
N GLY A 349 -22.44 -18.84 -19.73
CA GLY A 349 -21.35 -18.58 -18.78
C GLY A 349 -20.60 -19.82 -18.30
N PRO A 350 -21.28 -20.93 -17.93
CA PRO A 350 -20.59 -22.17 -17.61
C PRO A 350 -19.66 -22.66 -18.72
N ALA A 351 -20.12 -22.63 -19.98
CA ALA A 351 -19.31 -23.02 -21.13
C ALA A 351 -18.18 -22.01 -21.42
N ALA A 352 -18.44 -20.71 -21.24
CA ALA A 352 -17.44 -19.66 -21.37
C ALA A 352 -16.28 -19.85 -20.36
N LEU A 353 -16.62 -20.04 -19.08
CA LEU A 353 -15.68 -20.21 -17.98
C LEU A 353 -14.87 -21.51 -18.11
N VAL A 354 -15.48 -22.61 -18.57
CA VAL A 354 -14.76 -23.87 -18.87
C VAL A 354 -13.86 -23.72 -20.11
N GLY A 355 -14.30 -22.98 -21.12
CA GLY A 355 -13.52 -22.66 -22.32
C GLY A 355 -12.24 -21.87 -22.02
N LEU A 356 -12.28 -20.98 -21.03
CA LEU A 356 -11.12 -20.25 -20.50
C LEU A 356 -10.02 -21.19 -19.99
N PHE A 357 -10.36 -22.18 -19.16
CA PHE A 357 -9.38 -23.14 -18.62
C PHE A 357 -8.81 -24.08 -19.70
N ARG A 358 -9.57 -24.33 -20.77
CA ARG A 358 -9.10 -25.05 -21.97
C ARG A 358 -8.26 -24.16 -22.90
N GLY A 359 -8.13 -22.87 -22.59
CA GLY A 359 -7.38 -21.88 -23.37
C GLY A 359 -7.98 -21.63 -24.74
N GLN A 360 -9.31 -21.67 -24.88
CA GLN A 360 -10.03 -21.44 -26.14
C GLN A 360 -10.18 -19.94 -26.43
N ASN A 361 -10.42 -19.13 -25.39
CA ASN A 361 -10.73 -17.71 -25.45
C ASN A 361 -9.56 -16.79 -25.91
N VAL A 362 -9.86 -15.59 -26.40
CA VAL A 362 -8.85 -14.59 -26.79
C VAL A 362 -9.03 -13.29 -26.00
N GLY A 363 -7.95 -12.76 -25.42
CA GLY A 363 -8.00 -11.52 -24.66
C GLY A 363 -8.76 -11.67 -23.34
N LYS A 364 -9.60 -10.69 -23.01
CA LYS A 364 -10.55 -10.77 -21.87
C LYS A 364 -11.84 -11.43 -22.35
N GLN A 365 -12.48 -12.23 -21.50
CA GLN A 365 -13.74 -12.90 -21.83
C GLN A 365 -14.87 -12.42 -20.91
N PRO A 366 -15.63 -11.38 -21.31
CA PRO A 366 -16.86 -10.97 -20.64
C PRO A 366 -18.05 -11.81 -21.10
N GLU A 367 -18.99 -12.06 -20.21
CA GLU A 367 -20.33 -12.55 -20.51
C GLU A 367 -21.35 -11.41 -20.37
N THR A 368 -22.25 -11.21 -21.34
CA THR A 368 -23.35 -10.23 -21.22
C THR A 368 -24.65 -10.89 -20.81
N THR A 369 -25.33 -10.34 -19.80
CA THR A 369 -26.66 -10.82 -19.35
C THR A 369 -27.80 -10.36 -20.28
N LYS A 370 -27.54 -9.39 -21.18
CA LYS A 370 -28.53 -8.81 -22.11
C LYS A 370 -28.35 -9.40 -23.52
N THR A 371 -29.42 -9.97 -24.08
CA THR A 371 -29.52 -10.45 -25.48
C THR A 371 -29.72 -9.31 -26.50
N GLU A 372 -29.93 -8.07 -26.04
CA GLU A 372 -30.14 -6.90 -26.88
C GLU A 372 -29.20 -5.76 -26.46
N ILE A 373 -27.94 -5.80 -26.91
CA ILE A 373 -27.06 -4.63 -26.96
C ILE A 373 -26.55 -4.44 -28.40
N ILE A 374 -27.45 -4.00 -29.28
CA ILE A 374 -27.01 -3.27 -30.47
C ILE A 374 -26.55 -1.90 -29.98
N GLN A 375 -25.22 -1.66 -29.94
CA GLN A 375 -24.71 -0.29 -29.89
C GLN A 375 -25.06 0.40 -31.22
N THR A 376 -26.25 1.03 -31.28
CA THR A 376 -26.52 2.02 -32.31
C THR A 376 -25.55 3.19 -32.11
N PRO A 377 -24.71 3.55 -33.09
CA PRO A 377 -23.89 4.75 -32.98
C PRO A 377 -24.81 5.98 -32.85
N ALA A 378 -24.31 7.02 -32.17
CA ALA A 378 -24.99 8.31 -32.11
C ALA A 378 -25.25 8.84 -33.54
N PRO A 379 -26.33 9.63 -33.78
CA PRO A 379 -26.75 9.99 -35.13
C PRO A 379 -25.70 10.89 -35.81
N GLY A 380 -24.86 10.32 -36.68
CA GLY A 380 -23.78 11.06 -37.33
C GLY A 380 -22.71 10.28 -38.09
N MET A 381 -22.70 8.93 -38.06
CA MET A 381 -21.70 8.13 -38.77
C MET A 381 -22.32 7.08 -39.70
N ASN A 382 -22.32 7.37 -41.00
CA ASN A 382 -22.51 6.36 -42.05
C ASN A 382 -21.14 5.75 -42.41
N GLY A 383 -20.91 4.52 -41.98
CA GLY A 383 -19.75 3.70 -42.36
C GLY A 383 -20.00 2.28 -41.91
N ALA A 384 -20.20 1.36 -42.86
CA ALA A 384 -20.69 0.02 -42.56
C ALA A 384 -19.67 -0.83 -41.77
N ILE A 385 -20.14 -1.50 -40.73
CA ILE A 385 -19.43 -2.62 -40.09
C ILE A 385 -20.05 -3.90 -40.66
N GLU A 386 -19.37 -4.56 -41.58
CA GLU A 386 -19.73 -5.92 -41.98
C GLU A 386 -19.17 -6.92 -40.98
N VAL A 387 -20.06 -7.71 -40.37
CA VAL A 387 -19.70 -8.88 -39.56
C VAL A 387 -19.77 -10.12 -40.48
N PRO A 388 -18.66 -10.84 -40.73
CA PRO A 388 -18.71 -12.04 -41.56
C PRO A 388 -19.44 -13.17 -40.84
N ARG A 389 -20.45 -13.76 -41.49
CA ARG A 389 -21.00 -15.06 -41.08
C ARG A 389 -20.12 -16.20 -41.64
N PRO A 390 -20.02 -17.34 -40.94
CA PRO A 390 -19.25 -18.48 -41.44
C PRO A 390 -20.07 -19.25 -42.49
N ASP A 391 -19.55 -19.36 -43.72
CA ASP A 391 -19.65 -20.60 -44.51
C ASP A 391 -18.80 -20.59 -45.81
N ARG A 392 -18.21 -21.74 -46.11
CA ARG A 392 -17.76 -22.25 -47.43
C ARG A 392 -16.90 -21.38 -48.36
N ALA A 393 -15.60 -21.72 -48.35
CA ALA A 393 -14.62 -21.74 -49.45
C ALA A 393 -14.96 -21.11 -50.83
N THR A 394 -14.15 -20.16 -51.29
CA THR A 394 -13.67 -20.12 -52.69
C THR A 394 -12.25 -19.52 -52.81
N VAL A 395 -11.53 -20.03 -53.80
CA VAL A 395 -10.14 -19.82 -54.28
C VAL A 395 -9.84 -18.39 -54.80
N PHE A 396 -8.56 -17.97 -54.69
CA PHE A 396 -7.68 -17.07 -55.50
C PHE A 396 -8.29 -16.15 -56.62
N GLU A 397 -7.70 -15.03 -57.08
CA GLU A 397 -6.30 -14.78 -57.49
C GLU A 397 -5.97 -13.27 -57.76
N PHE A 398 -4.76 -12.95 -58.25
CA PHE A 398 -4.17 -11.61 -58.43
C PHE A 398 -4.61 -10.82 -59.71
N GLY A 399 -4.41 -9.48 -59.69
CA GLY A 399 -4.28 -8.63 -60.89
C GLY A 399 -4.38 -7.13 -60.55
N SER A 400 -3.30 -6.35 -60.48
CA SER A 400 -2.46 -5.76 -61.55
C SER A 400 -2.72 -4.24 -61.73
N VAL A 401 -1.66 -3.48 -62.01
CA VAL A 401 -1.58 -2.01 -61.94
C VAL A 401 -2.15 -1.31 -63.18
N ALA A 402 -2.81 -0.15 -63.00
CA ALA A 402 -2.84 0.95 -63.98
C ALA A 402 -3.04 2.31 -63.26
N ALA A 403 -2.35 3.36 -63.71
CA ALA A 403 -2.43 4.70 -63.13
C ALA A 403 -2.67 5.77 -64.21
N THR A 404 -3.59 6.70 -63.97
CA THR A 404 -3.78 7.93 -64.79
C THR A 404 -4.47 9.06 -64.00
N GLY A 405 -3.82 10.22 -63.90
CA GLY A 405 -4.46 11.55 -64.14
C GLY A 405 -5.28 12.27 -63.06
N ASP A 406 -4.61 13.16 -62.32
CA ASP A 406 -4.96 14.60 -62.08
C ASP A 406 -6.33 15.11 -61.53
N ARG A 407 -6.28 15.54 -60.25
CA ARG A 407 -6.94 16.72 -59.56
C ARG A 407 -8.49 16.86 -59.60
N VAL A 408 -9.19 17.30 -58.54
CA VAL A 408 -9.28 18.66 -57.92
C VAL A 408 -10.06 18.53 -56.58
N THR A 409 -9.53 18.90 -55.39
CA THR A 409 -9.56 20.20 -54.66
C THR A 409 -10.86 20.58 -53.91
N LEU A 410 -10.67 21.22 -52.73
CA LEU A 410 -11.55 22.07 -51.86
C LEU A 410 -11.87 21.42 -50.50
N ALA A 411 -12.02 22.12 -49.37
CA ALA A 411 -11.68 23.47 -48.87
C ALA A 411 -12.19 23.49 -47.40
N GLY A 412 -11.52 24.20 -46.48
CA GLY A 412 -11.92 24.22 -45.05
C GLY A 412 -12.66 25.49 -44.62
N TYR A 413 -13.35 25.41 -43.48
CA TYR A 413 -13.84 26.55 -42.71
C TYR A 413 -13.60 26.30 -41.21
N CYS A 414 -13.15 27.33 -40.49
CA CYS A 414 -13.00 27.36 -39.04
C CYS A 414 -13.32 28.80 -38.56
N PRO A 415 -14.20 28.98 -37.56
CA PRO A 415 -14.32 30.22 -36.81
C PRO A 415 -13.43 30.18 -35.55
N VAL A 416 -12.75 31.30 -35.27
CA VAL A 416 -11.87 31.55 -34.12
C VAL A 416 -12.56 32.52 -33.15
N SER A 417 -12.31 32.35 -31.85
CA SER A 417 -12.14 33.47 -30.90
C SER A 417 -11.56 32.95 -29.56
N ASP A 418 -10.40 33.36 -29.06
CA ASP A 418 -9.45 34.36 -29.58
C ASP A 418 -7.97 33.97 -29.31
N ASP A 419 -7.10 34.47 -30.19
CA ASP A 419 -5.65 34.71 -30.04
C ASP A 419 -4.65 33.55 -29.82
N LEU A 420 -4.23 32.89 -30.91
CA LEU A 420 -2.93 33.16 -31.60
C LEU A 420 -2.65 32.19 -32.79
N GLU A 421 -1.64 32.51 -33.61
CA GLU A 421 -1.54 32.16 -35.06
C GLU A 421 -1.14 30.71 -35.46
N PRO A 422 -1.53 30.22 -36.66
CA PRO A 422 -1.14 28.91 -37.20
C PRO A 422 0.05 28.94 -38.19
N CYS A 423 1.02 28.03 -38.03
CA CYS A 423 2.16 27.84 -38.95
C CYS A 423 1.82 27.00 -40.21
N ARG A 424 2.52 27.26 -41.33
CA ARG A 424 2.37 26.53 -42.62
C ARG A 424 3.52 25.54 -42.88
N TRP A 425 3.21 24.49 -43.64
CA TRP A 425 4.16 23.49 -44.15
C TRP A 425 4.25 23.57 -45.69
N GLU A 426 5.39 23.23 -46.27
CA GLU A 426 5.62 23.18 -47.72
C GLU A 426 6.21 21.82 -48.15
N ILE A 427 5.92 21.39 -49.39
CA ILE A 427 6.33 20.10 -49.96
C ILE A 427 7.28 20.36 -51.12
N LEU A 428 8.45 19.72 -51.11
CA LEU A 428 9.41 19.74 -52.22
C LEU A 428 9.30 18.46 -53.07
N PRO A 429 9.57 18.52 -54.39
CA PRO A 429 9.58 17.34 -55.25
C PRO A 429 10.83 16.48 -55.00
N ALA A 430 10.69 15.16 -55.12
CA ALA A 430 11.77 14.20 -54.95
C ALA A 430 12.32 13.73 -56.29
N ASP A 431 13.64 13.85 -56.48
CA ASP A 431 14.36 13.04 -57.49
C ASP A 431 14.54 11.62 -56.96
N GLY A 432 14.29 10.63 -57.82
CA GLY A 432 13.95 9.28 -57.37
C GLY A 432 15.09 8.51 -56.68
N LYS A 433 15.04 8.43 -55.35
CA LYS A 433 15.26 7.18 -54.59
C LYS A 433 14.80 7.12 -53.12
N ASP A 434 14.20 8.18 -52.56
CA ASP A 434 13.70 8.21 -51.18
C ASP A 434 12.26 8.76 -51.05
N ALA A 435 11.61 8.48 -49.91
CA ALA A 435 10.26 8.96 -49.57
C ALA A 435 10.25 10.43 -49.09
N PRO A 436 9.13 11.18 -49.24
CA PRO A 436 9.10 12.62 -49.00
C PRO A 436 9.27 13.00 -47.51
N GLN A 437 10.04 14.06 -47.27
CA GLN A 437 10.22 14.68 -45.95
C GLN A 437 9.41 15.99 -45.83
N PHE A 438 8.88 16.26 -44.64
CA PHE A 438 8.21 17.52 -44.29
C PHE A 438 9.21 18.48 -43.62
N ARG A 439 9.11 19.79 -43.91
CA ARG A 439 9.95 20.82 -43.28
C ARG A 439 9.10 22.01 -42.80
N VAL A 440 9.33 22.44 -41.56
CA VAL A 440 8.86 23.74 -41.04
C VAL A 440 9.82 24.83 -41.52
N LYS A 441 9.28 25.99 -41.91
CA LYS A 441 10.07 27.17 -42.21
C LYS A 441 10.24 28.02 -40.95
N GLU A 442 11.39 27.91 -40.30
CA GLU A 442 11.84 28.92 -39.33
C GLU A 442 12.35 30.14 -40.10
N ASP A 443 11.62 31.26 -40.05
CA ASP A 443 12.17 32.55 -40.45
C ASP A 443 12.87 33.19 -39.24
N SER A 444 14.13 33.53 -39.43
CA SER A 444 15.08 33.90 -38.38
C SER A 444 15.04 35.37 -37.96
N THR A 445 15.07 35.63 -36.65
CA THR A 445 15.74 36.84 -36.10
C THR A 445 16.53 36.50 -34.83
N SER A 446 17.81 36.84 -34.85
CA SER A 446 18.75 36.78 -33.72
C SER A 446 18.93 38.20 -33.13
N PRO A 447 19.77 38.46 -32.08
CA PRO A 447 20.68 37.56 -31.35
C PRO A 447 20.68 37.74 -29.80
N ILE A 448 21.65 37.07 -29.14
CA ILE A 448 22.36 37.42 -27.88
C ILE A 448 22.19 36.41 -26.70
N MET A 449 23.33 35.78 -26.38
CA MET A 449 23.72 35.14 -25.09
C MET A 449 23.09 33.81 -24.68
N GLU A 450 23.52 32.76 -25.36
CA GLU A 450 23.72 31.44 -24.74
C GLU A 450 25.20 31.31 -24.31
N ASN A 451 25.47 31.00 -23.05
CA ASN A 451 26.83 30.74 -22.53
C ASN A 451 26.78 29.92 -21.22
N VAL A 452 27.89 29.26 -20.86
CA VAL A 452 28.10 28.50 -19.61
C VAL A 452 27.48 27.09 -19.53
N ALA A 453 27.50 26.31 -20.62
CA ALA A 453 27.33 24.84 -20.56
C ALA A 453 28.38 24.02 -21.35
N GLU A 454 29.14 24.61 -22.28
CA GLU A 454 30.19 23.91 -23.05
C GLU A 454 31.64 24.28 -22.67
N GLN A 455 31.87 25.04 -21.59
CA GLN A 455 33.19 25.10 -20.96
C GLN A 455 33.31 24.07 -19.84
N LEU A 456 33.65 22.82 -20.19
CA LEU A 456 34.66 21.97 -19.50
C LEU A 456 34.60 20.49 -19.96
N LYS A 457 35.24 20.17 -21.11
CA LYS A 457 35.99 18.91 -21.26
C LYS A 457 36.98 18.94 -22.45
N ARG A 458 38.25 18.67 -22.11
CA ARG A 458 39.38 18.25 -22.97
C ARG A 458 40.10 19.31 -23.82
N GLY A 459 41.00 20.06 -23.16
CA GLY A 459 42.30 20.41 -23.75
C GLY A 459 43.29 19.24 -23.63
N ILE A 460 44.23 19.11 -24.57
CA ILE A 460 45.12 17.93 -24.71
C ILE A 460 46.55 18.21 -24.21
N SER A 461 47.06 17.25 -23.43
CA SER A 461 48.46 16.85 -23.18
C SER A 461 49.60 17.56 -23.95
N ARG A 462 50.66 17.98 -23.23
CA ARG A 462 51.98 17.29 -23.23
C ARG A 462 53.06 17.91 -22.30
N GLN A 463 54.08 17.08 -22.02
CA GLN A 463 55.37 17.34 -21.36
C GLN A 463 55.37 17.46 -19.82
N SER A 464 56.40 17.01 -19.06
CA SER A 464 57.42 15.96 -19.25
C SER A 464 58.22 15.80 -17.95
N SER A 465 58.45 14.57 -17.45
CA SER A 465 59.58 14.10 -16.61
C SER A 465 59.11 12.92 -15.73
N THR A 466 59.34 11.65 -16.09
CA THR A 466 60.56 10.86 -15.86
C THR A 466 61.10 10.88 -14.42
N GLY A 467 60.96 9.75 -13.70
CA GLY A 467 61.40 9.60 -12.31
C GLY A 467 61.26 8.17 -11.78
N SER A 468 61.85 7.19 -12.47
CA SER A 468 62.01 5.83 -11.93
C SER A 468 63.14 5.79 -10.89
N VAL A 469 63.01 4.98 -9.82
CA VAL A 469 64.10 4.16 -9.21
C VAL A 469 63.69 3.42 -7.90
N ARG A 470 63.90 2.09 -7.94
CA ARG A 470 64.31 1.10 -6.90
C ARG A 470 63.63 0.92 -5.52
N ARG A 471 63.31 -0.37 -5.30
CA ARG A 471 63.54 -1.24 -4.10
C ARG A 471 64.42 -0.71 -2.95
N GLY A 472 64.04 -1.06 -1.71
CA GLY A 472 64.88 -1.10 -0.50
C GLY A 472 64.06 -1.23 0.81
N THR A 473 63.59 -2.41 1.22
CA THR A 473 64.19 -3.37 2.20
C THR A 473 64.37 -2.86 3.65
N LEU A 474 63.96 -3.68 4.64
CA LEU A 474 64.17 -3.56 6.11
C LEU A 474 63.31 -2.48 6.81
N SER A 475 62.90 -2.58 8.09
CA SER A 475 63.14 -3.59 9.14
C SER A 475 62.06 -3.55 10.26
N ARG A 476 61.77 -4.72 10.85
CA ARG A 476 61.38 -5.05 12.25
C ARG A 476 60.68 -4.03 13.19
N GLN A 477 59.64 -4.60 13.84
CA GLN A 477 59.28 -4.53 15.28
C GLN A 477 58.36 -3.41 15.84
N PHE A 478 57.21 -3.88 16.36
CA PHE A 478 56.45 -3.45 17.54
C PHE A 478 56.37 -1.96 17.89
N THR A 479 55.20 -1.35 17.61
CA THR A 479 54.57 -0.38 18.52
C THR A 479 53.05 -0.55 18.50
N ARG A 480 52.40 -0.10 19.60
CA ARG A 480 50.97 -0.28 19.89
C ARG A 480 50.06 0.48 18.91
N GLN A 481 48.92 -0.12 18.56
CA GLN A 481 47.72 0.63 18.16
C GLN A 481 46.59 0.37 19.16
N SER A 482 45.78 1.39 19.36
CA SER A 482 44.67 1.44 20.31
C SER A 482 43.31 1.39 19.60
N SER A 483 42.37 0.65 20.21
CA SER A 483 40.90 0.82 20.19
C SER A 483 40.08 0.43 18.92
N LEU A 484 38.91 -0.18 19.21
CA LEU A 484 37.71 -0.43 18.35
C LEU A 484 37.87 -1.57 17.30
N ASP A 485 36.96 -2.53 17.08
CA ASP A 485 35.51 -2.67 17.31
C ASP A 485 35.08 -4.16 17.15
N PRO A 486 34.32 -4.79 18.06
CA PRO A 486 33.89 -6.18 17.94
C PRO A 486 32.59 -6.34 17.13
N ARG A 487 32.65 -6.17 15.81
CA ARG A 487 31.54 -6.50 14.88
C ARG A 487 31.94 -7.51 13.81
N ARG A 488 32.25 -8.76 14.21
CA ARG A 488 32.31 -9.92 13.31
C ARG A 488 32.27 -11.24 14.09
N ASN A 489 31.06 -11.80 14.21
CA ASN A 489 30.73 -13.24 14.11
C ASN A 489 29.33 -13.47 14.69
N ASN A 490 28.43 -14.02 13.87
CA ASN A 490 27.25 -14.75 14.34
C ASN A 490 26.80 -15.73 13.24
N MET A 491 27.49 -16.87 13.18
CA MET A 491 26.81 -18.16 13.02
C MET A 491 26.90 -18.82 14.41
N ARG A 492 26.00 -19.71 14.85
CA ARG A 492 25.24 -20.72 14.10
C ARG A 492 24.20 -21.41 15.00
N PHE A 493 23.35 -22.24 14.39
CA PHE A 493 22.57 -23.36 14.95
C PHE A 493 21.11 -23.15 15.38
N SER A 494 20.33 -24.18 15.05
CA SER A 494 18.89 -24.33 15.22
C SER A 494 18.58 -25.76 15.65
N PHE A 495 17.77 -25.94 16.69
CA PHE A 495 17.07 -27.19 17.03
C PHE A 495 15.79 -26.83 17.79
N GLY A 496 14.68 -27.50 17.47
CA GLY A 496 13.36 -27.28 18.07
C GLY A 496 12.50 -26.22 17.34
N ARG A 497 11.19 -26.49 17.20
CA ARG A 497 10.22 -25.55 16.62
C ARG A 497 10.12 -24.31 17.52
N GLN A 498 10.25 -23.11 16.94
CA GLN A 498 10.09 -21.86 17.67
C GLN A 498 8.62 -21.63 18.03
N SER A 499 8.28 -21.73 19.33
CA SER A 499 7.05 -21.15 19.87
C SER A 499 7.25 -19.66 20.12
N SER A 500 6.20 -18.88 19.96
CA SER A 500 6.27 -17.43 19.72
C SER A 500 5.52 -16.63 20.79
N LEU A 501 5.88 -15.33 20.93
CA LEU A 501 5.05 -14.22 21.49
C LEU A 501 4.94 -14.03 23.03
N ASP A 502 5.77 -13.15 23.61
CA ASP A 502 5.39 -12.21 24.69
C ASP A 502 6.53 -11.17 24.88
N PRO A 503 6.28 -9.84 24.87
CA PRO A 503 7.29 -8.84 25.19
C PRO A 503 7.62 -8.69 26.70
N ILE A 504 6.95 -9.41 27.62
CA ILE A 504 7.20 -9.31 29.07
C ILE A 504 8.41 -10.15 29.53
N ARG A 505 9.61 -9.57 29.45
CA ARG A 505 10.75 -10.03 30.29
C ARG A 505 10.47 -9.74 31.76
N ARG A 506 10.46 -10.78 32.60
CA ARG A 506 10.55 -10.63 34.07
C ARG A 506 12.01 -10.47 34.50
N SER A 507 12.27 -9.48 35.34
CA SER A 507 13.34 -9.49 36.34
C SER A 507 12.72 -9.04 37.68
N PRO A 508 13.27 -9.49 38.83
CA PRO A 508 12.45 -9.75 40.02
C PRO A 508 12.30 -8.53 40.93
N GLU A 509 11.08 -8.32 41.47
CA GLU A 509 10.85 -7.81 42.83
C GLU A 509 9.33 -7.72 43.14
N SER A 510 8.83 -8.51 44.10
CA SER A 510 7.77 -8.15 45.08
C SER A 510 7.11 -9.34 45.79
N LEU A 511 7.90 -10.20 46.45
CA LEU A 511 7.43 -10.92 47.65
C LEU A 511 8.48 -10.83 48.74
N SER A 512 8.16 -10.09 49.80
CA SER A 512 9.04 -9.83 50.93
C SER A 512 8.87 -10.88 52.03
N SER A 513 9.69 -11.93 52.00
CA SER A 513 10.30 -12.56 53.19
C SER A 513 11.08 -13.82 52.78
N CYS A 514 12.20 -14.07 53.47
CA CYS A 514 13.19 -15.13 53.21
C CYS A 514 14.18 -14.84 52.06
N GLN A 515 15.40 -15.36 52.23
CA GLN A 515 16.69 -14.94 51.67
C GLN A 515 16.83 -14.90 50.13
N PRO A 516 17.83 -14.16 49.59
CA PRO A 516 18.00 -14.00 48.15
C PRO A 516 18.62 -15.25 47.51
N GLN A 517 17.81 -16.01 46.77
CA GLN A 517 18.33 -16.81 45.66
C GLN A 517 18.45 -15.90 44.43
N MET A 518 19.67 -15.78 43.91
CA MET A 518 19.88 -15.27 42.55
C MET A 518 19.08 -16.14 41.57
N MET A 519 18.70 -15.57 40.42
CA MET A 519 18.49 -16.39 39.22
C MET A 519 19.85 -16.97 38.80
N SER A 520 20.29 -18.01 39.50
CA SER A 520 21.38 -18.86 39.04
C SER A 520 20.92 -19.60 37.78
N VAL A 521 21.87 -19.84 36.87
CA VAL A 521 21.75 -20.96 35.94
C VAL A 521 21.50 -22.21 36.80
N PRO A 522 20.56 -23.12 36.46
CA PRO A 522 20.39 -24.36 37.21
C PRO A 522 21.76 -25.03 37.39
N GLU A 523 22.13 -25.37 38.63
CA GLU A 523 23.47 -25.88 38.93
C GLU A 523 23.78 -27.16 38.12
N ASN A 524 22.73 -27.89 37.75
CA ASN A 524 22.72 -28.98 36.77
C ASN A 524 21.90 -28.62 35.51
N LEU A 525 22.36 -27.65 34.71
CA LEU A 525 21.73 -27.29 33.43
C LEU A 525 21.57 -28.51 32.51
N ASP A 526 22.56 -29.41 32.50
CA ASP A 526 22.54 -30.64 31.70
C ASP A 526 21.40 -31.59 32.13
N SER A 527 21.13 -31.78 33.42
CA SER A 527 20.05 -32.69 33.88
C SER A 527 18.66 -32.08 33.70
N THR A 528 18.53 -30.75 33.81
CA THR A 528 17.30 -30.03 33.43
C THR A 528 17.01 -30.24 31.95
N MET A 529 18.01 -30.07 31.07
CA MET A 529 17.86 -30.29 29.63
C MET A 529 17.59 -31.76 29.28
N GLN A 530 18.17 -32.72 30.01
CA GLN A 530 17.86 -34.14 29.86
C GLN A 530 16.41 -34.46 30.24
N LEU A 531 15.90 -33.95 31.37
CA LEU A 531 14.51 -34.13 31.81
C LEU A 531 13.52 -33.59 30.77
N LEU A 532 13.77 -32.40 30.23
CA LEU A 532 12.97 -31.78 29.17
C LEU A 532 13.04 -32.57 27.85
N PHE A 533 14.20 -33.13 27.51
CA PHE A 533 14.39 -33.94 26.30
C PHE A 533 13.68 -35.29 26.40
N MET A 534 13.82 -36.00 27.53
CA MET A 534 13.11 -37.26 27.79
C MET A 534 11.59 -37.04 27.81
N ALA A 535 11.13 -35.94 28.42
CA ALA A 535 9.72 -35.54 28.38
C ALA A 535 9.20 -35.20 26.95
N SER A 536 10.05 -34.67 26.07
CA SER A 536 9.73 -34.49 24.63
C SER A 536 9.67 -35.82 23.86
N LYS A 537 10.46 -36.81 24.27
CA LYS A 537 10.50 -38.14 23.64
C LYS A 537 9.40 -39.09 24.11
N GLY A 538 8.70 -38.76 25.20
CA GLY A 538 7.74 -39.66 25.83
C GLY A 538 8.40 -40.78 26.65
N ASP A 539 9.68 -40.60 27.00
CA ASP A 539 10.47 -41.59 27.75
C ASP A 539 10.07 -41.53 29.23
N VAL A 540 9.22 -42.47 29.64
CA VAL A 540 8.67 -42.52 31.01
C VAL A 540 9.71 -42.97 32.01
N ASP A 541 10.48 -44.02 31.67
CA ASP A 541 11.46 -44.63 32.57
C ASP A 541 12.62 -43.65 32.85
N GLY A 542 13.13 -42.97 31.81
CA GLY A 542 14.16 -41.94 31.98
C GLY A 542 13.68 -40.70 32.75
N VAL A 543 12.40 -40.31 32.60
CA VAL A 543 11.80 -39.25 33.42
C VAL A 543 11.65 -39.67 34.88
N GLU A 544 11.30 -40.94 35.18
CA GLU A 544 11.27 -41.43 36.56
C GLU A 544 12.67 -41.48 37.18
N GLU A 545 13.67 -42.01 36.46
CA GLU A 545 15.07 -42.10 36.93
C GLU A 545 15.64 -40.72 37.29
N LEU A 546 15.53 -39.72 36.42
CA LEU A 546 16.00 -38.35 36.70
C LEU A 546 15.28 -37.69 37.89
N LEU A 547 14.00 -38.00 38.11
CA LEU A 547 13.24 -37.48 39.26
C LEU A 547 13.58 -38.21 40.57
N ASP A 548 14.09 -39.44 40.51
CA ASP A 548 14.65 -40.17 41.66
C ASP A 548 16.10 -39.79 41.97
N GLU A 549 16.89 -39.39 40.97
CA GLU A 549 18.19 -38.73 41.16
C GLU A 549 18.09 -37.32 41.78
N GLY A 550 16.87 -36.78 41.90
CA GLY A 550 16.57 -35.54 42.61
C GLY A 550 16.54 -34.28 41.74
N VAL A 551 16.35 -34.41 40.42
CA VAL A 551 16.07 -33.25 39.55
C VAL A 551 14.71 -32.65 39.93
N ASP A 552 14.63 -31.32 40.07
CA ASP A 552 13.35 -30.67 40.36
C ASP A 552 12.39 -30.82 39.17
N VAL A 553 11.23 -31.42 39.42
CA VAL A 553 10.13 -31.60 38.46
C VAL A 553 9.63 -30.27 37.86
N ASN A 554 9.87 -29.15 38.55
CA ASN A 554 9.53 -27.80 38.12
C ASN A 554 10.71 -27.05 37.50
N SER A 555 11.83 -27.72 37.21
CA SER A 555 12.95 -27.12 36.48
C SER A 555 12.49 -26.53 35.15
N ILE A 556 13.01 -25.35 34.81
CA ILE A 556 12.62 -24.60 33.62
C ILE A 556 13.77 -24.45 32.63
N ASP A 557 13.45 -24.45 31.34
CA ASP A 557 14.39 -24.08 30.28
C ASP A 557 14.61 -22.55 30.18
N LEU A 558 15.41 -22.14 29.19
CA LEU A 558 15.64 -20.73 28.82
C LEU A 558 14.35 -19.99 28.38
N ASP A 559 13.26 -20.73 28.17
CA ASP A 559 11.93 -20.25 27.81
C ASP A 559 10.91 -20.30 28.96
N GLY A 560 11.31 -20.75 30.16
CA GLY A 560 10.41 -20.92 31.30
C GLY A 560 9.53 -22.17 31.24
N ARG A 561 9.70 -23.07 30.27
CA ARG A 561 8.94 -24.32 30.18
C ARG A 561 9.47 -25.35 31.16
N THR A 562 8.55 -25.94 31.92
CA THR A 562 8.75 -27.20 32.65
C THR A 562 8.57 -28.41 31.72
N ALA A 563 9.03 -29.58 32.17
CA ALA A 563 8.77 -30.87 31.50
C ALA A 563 7.25 -31.13 31.28
N LEU A 564 6.39 -30.59 32.16
CA LEU A 564 4.94 -30.72 32.06
C LEU A 564 4.36 -29.97 30.84
N HIS A 565 4.89 -28.80 30.47
CA HIS A 565 4.48 -28.11 29.24
C HIS A 565 4.85 -28.96 28.02
N ILE A 566 6.11 -29.40 27.93
CA ILE A 566 6.61 -30.17 26.78
C ILE A 566 5.83 -31.48 26.59
N ALA A 567 5.66 -32.28 27.65
CA ALA A 567 4.89 -33.51 27.58
C ALA A 567 3.40 -33.29 27.24
N SER A 568 2.85 -32.10 27.55
CA SER A 568 1.47 -31.74 27.22
C SER A 568 1.29 -31.27 25.76
N CYS A 569 2.27 -30.56 25.20
CA CYS A 569 2.32 -30.19 23.78
C CYS A 569 2.47 -31.43 22.88
N GLU A 570 3.36 -32.36 23.24
CA GLU A 570 3.67 -33.55 22.45
C GLU A 570 2.69 -34.72 22.70
N GLY A 571 1.81 -34.62 23.71
CA GLY A 571 0.72 -35.57 23.95
C GLY A 571 1.06 -36.79 24.81
N HIS A 572 2.21 -36.80 25.48
CA HIS A 572 2.75 -37.94 26.23
C HIS A 572 2.02 -38.17 27.57
N TYR A 573 0.86 -38.81 27.52
CA TYR A 573 -0.03 -39.06 28.67
C TYR A 573 0.67 -39.71 29.88
N ASP A 574 1.49 -40.74 29.65
CA ASP A 574 2.17 -41.46 30.73
C ASP A 574 3.23 -40.59 31.43
N VAL A 575 4.01 -39.82 30.66
CA VAL A 575 4.97 -38.83 31.21
C VAL A 575 4.23 -37.74 31.99
N VAL A 576 3.13 -37.21 31.47
CA VAL A 576 2.30 -36.23 32.21
C VAL A 576 1.78 -36.83 33.52
N ARG A 577 1.36 -38.10 33.53
CA ARG A 577 0.94 -38.80 34.77
C ARG A 577 2.07 -38.91 35.79
N VAL A 578 3.29 -39.24 35.35
CA VAL A 578 4.49 -39.31 36.22
C VAL A 578 4.83 -37.93 36.79
N LEU A 579 4.93 -36.90 35.95
CA LEU A 579 5.23 -35.54 36.40
C LEU A 579 4.21 -35.03 37.43
N LEU A 580 2.90 -35.29 37.20
CA LEU A 580 1.83 -34.96 38.14
C LEU A 580 1.87 -35.81 39.43
N SER A 581 2.40 -37.03 39.40
CA SER A 581 2.58 -37.85 40.61
C SER A 581 3.70 -37.29 41.51
N ARG A 582 4.77 -36.78 40.89
CA ARG A 582 5.90 -36.09 41.52
C ARG A 582 5.62 -34.63 41.89
N ARG A 583 4.35 -34.20 41.85
CA ARG A 583 3.87 -32.83 42.19
C ARG A 583 4.37 -31.71 41.26
N ALA A 584 4.47 -31.97 39.96
CA ALA A 584 4.62 -30.91 38.97
C ALA A 584 3.54 -29.83 39.13
N ASN A 585 3.96 -28.56 39.06
CA ASN A 585 3.09 -27.41 39.18
C ASN A 585 2.22 -27.27 37.91
N ILE A 586 0.96 -27.65 38.02
CA ILE A 586 -0.03 -27.57 36.93
C ILE A 586 -0.26 -26.11 36.51
N ASP A 587 -0.17 -25.17 37.46
CA ASP A 587 -0.29 -23.72 37.27
C ASP A 587 1.03 -23.05 36.84
N ALA A 588 2.08 -23.83 36.51
CA ALA A 588 3.31 -23.29 35.94
C ALA A 588 3.00 -22.44 34.71
N ARG A 589 3.78 -21.36 34.54
CA ARG A 589 3.69 -20.50 33.36
C ARG A 589 5.06 -20.38 32.75
N ASP A 590 5.13 -20.69 31.47
CA ASP A 590 6.25 -20.36 30.61
C ASP A 590 6.37 -18.83 30.40
N ARG A 591 7.31 -18.43 29.53
CA ARG A 591 7.50 -17.03 29.12
C ARG A 591 6.35 -16.43 28.31
N TRP A 592 5.40 -17.23 27.82
CA TRP A 592 4.39 -16.84 26.81
C TRP A 592 2.97 -16.65 27.38
N GLY A 593 2.75 -17.03 28.64
CA GLY A 593 1.69 -16.42 29.47
C GLY A 593 0.23 -16.74 29.13
N SER A 594 -0.02 -17.63 28.14
CA SER A 594 -1.33 -18.08 27.65
C SER A 594 -2.17 -17.00 26.96
N THR A 595 -1.87 -16.75 25.68
CA THR A 595 -2.73 -15.96 24.79
C THR A 595 -3.60 -16.89 23.96
N VAL A 596 -4.89 -17.03 24.31
CA VAL A 596 -5.90 -17.69 23.47
C VAL A 596 -6.85 -16.65 22.90
N CYS A 597 -6.63 -16.27 21.63
CA CYS A 597 -7.59 -15.48 20.86
C CYS A 597 -8.61 -16.39 20.16
N SER A 598 -9.65 -16.81 20.90
CA SER A 598 -11.02 -16.99 20.37
C SER A 598 -12.00 -17.43 21.47
N SER A 599 -12.71 -16.45 22.04
CA SER A 599 -13.95 -16.63 22.83
C SER A 599 -13.80 -17.27 24.23
N PRO A 600 -14.80 -17.04 25.10
CA PRO A 600 -14.61 -16.37 26.40
C PRO A 600 -13.82 -17.28 27.37
N SER A 601 -12.81 -16.83 28.13
CA SER A 601 -12.77 -15.65 28.98
C SER A 601 -11.46 -15.71 29.86
N SER A 602 -11.01 -14.66 30.59
CA SER A 602 -9.61 -14.48 31.08
C SER A 602 -9.34 -14.09 32.58
N GLN A 603 -9.24 -15.02 33.53
CA GLN A 603 -8.55 -14.74 34.81
C GLN A 603 -8.09 -16.00 35.55
N SER A 604 -6.82 -15.96 35.97
CA SER A 604 -6.12 -16.87 36.89
C SER A 604 -6.13 -18.37 36.58
N GLY A 605 -5.06 -18.83 35.90
CA GLY A 605 -4.53 -20.20 36.01
C GLY A 605 -4.38 -20.97 34.69
N LEU A 606 -3.26 -21.70 34.60
CA LEU A 606 -3.01 -22.90 33.78
C LEU A 606 -2.75 -22.75 32.28
N LEU A 607 -1.62 -23.33 31.84
CA LEU A 607 -1.06 -23.27 30.48
C LEU A 607 -0.95 -24.64 29.81
N ALA A 608 -0.33 -25.62 30.46
CA ALA A 608 -0.18 -26.99 29.92
C ALA A 608 -1.49 -27.64 29.44
N ALA A 609 -2.62 -27.32 30.08
CA ALA A 609 -3.96 -27.78 29.66
C ALA A 609 -4.46 -27.06 28.39
N VAL A 610 -4.10 -25.78 28.21
CA VAL A 610 -4.39 -25.02 26.99
C VAL A 610 -3.57 -25.58 25.83
N ASP A 611 -2.28 -25.85 26.05
CA ASP A 611 -1.38 -26.41 25.04
C ASP A 611 -1.86 -27.80 24.59
N ALA A 612 -2.15 -28.69 25.53
CA ALA A 612 -2.73 -30.00 25.24
C ALA A 612 -4.05 -29.90 24.44
N LYS A 613 -4.89 -28.90 24.72
CA LYS A 613 -6.12 -28.70 23.94
C LYS A 613 -5.83 -28.13 22.54
N TYR A 614 -4.88 -27.20 22.42
CA TYR A 614 -4.51 -26.55 21.17
C TYR A 614 -3.90 -27.53 20.16
N TYR A 615 -2.99 -28.40 20.62
CA TYR A 615 -2.38 -29.44 19.80
C TYR A 615 -3.24 -30.71 19.64
N GLY A 616 -4.50 -30.71 20.11
CA GLY A 616 -5.44 -31.83 19.92
C GLY A 616 -5.29 -33.02 20.88
N ASN A 617 -4.44 -32.92 21.90
CA ASN A 617 -4.16 -33.95 22.91
C ASN A 617 -5.28 -34.03 23.97
N VAL A 618 -6.49 -34.42 23.54
CA VAL A 618 -7.72 -34.41 24.35
C VAL A 618 -7.60 -35.24 25.65
N GLU A 619 -6.88 -36.36 25.63
CA GLU A 619 -6.69 -37.23 26.80
C GLU A 619 -5.85 -36.57 27.89
N VAL A 620 -4.76 -35.89 27.48
CA VAL A 620 -3.89 -35.12 28.38
C VAL A 620 -4.64 -33.90 28.94
N PHE A 621 -5.41 -33.20 28.11
CA PHE A 621 -6.27 -32.11 28.56
C PHE A 621 -7.27 -32.57 29.63
N ASN A 622 -7.93 -33.72 29.41
CA ASN A 622 -8.88 -34.29 30.37
C ASN A 622 -8.21 -34.76 31.68
N LEU A 623 -6.97 -35.26 31.62
CA LEU A 623 -6.17 -35.61 32.80
C LEU A 623 -5.85 -34.36 33.63
N LEU A 624 -5.33 -33.30 33.01
CA LEU A 624 -4.99 -32.03 33.67
C LEU A 624 -6.23 -31.35 34.27
N LYS A 625 -7.36 -31.38 33.55
CA LYS A 625 -8.66 -30.90 34.04
C LYS A 625 -9.15 -31.67 35.27
N THR A 626 -9.07 -33.00 35.24
CA THR A 626 -9.42 -33.86 36.38
C THR A 626 -8.53 -33.60 37.61
N ARG A 627 -7.28 -33.20 37.40
CA ARG A 627 -6.33 -32.84 38.46
C ARG A 627 -6.40 -31.38 38.94
N GLY A 628 -7.36 -30.59 38.47
CA GLY A 628 -7.70 -29.29 39.04
C GLY A 628 -7.62 -28.08 38.11
N ALA A 629 -7.32 -28.27 36.81
CA ALA A 629 -7.25 -27.16 35.87
C ALA A 629 -8.63 -26.48 35.66
N LYS A 630 -8.70 -25.16 35.91
CA LYS A 630 -9.90 -24.31 35.82
C LYS A 630 -9.98 -23.55 34.48
N PRO A 631 -11.18 -23.31 33.93
CA PRO A 631 -11.38 -22.43 32.77
C PRO A 631 -11.39 -20.93 33.17
N PRO A 632 -10.95 -19.98 32.32
CA PRO A 632 -10.72 -18.57 32.72
C PRO A 632 -11.92 -17.57 32.54
N LYS A 633 -11.91 -16.31 33.08
CA LYS A 633 -13.04 -15.29 33.18
C LYS A 633 -12.75 -13.79 32.75
N THR A 634 -13.53 -13.12 31.89
CA THR A 634 -13.11 -12.10 30.85
C THR A 634 -12.53 -10.72 31.23
N ARG A 635 -11.60 -10.24 30.38
CA ARG A 635 -11.27 -8.84 30.04
C ARG A 635 -11.02 -8.69 28.53
N LYS A 636 -11.64 -7.68 27.90
CA LYS A 636 -11.35 -7.29 26.51
C LYS A 636 -10.22 -6.25 26.51
N THR A 637 -9.22 -6.39 25.64
CA THR A 637 -8.22 -5.36 25.36
C THR A 637 -8.76 -4.33 24.35
N PRO A 638 -8.25 -3.08 24.31
CA PRO A 638 -8.83 -2.03 23.46
C PRO A 638 -8.52 -2.20 21.95
N MET A 639 -7.42 -2.87 21.63
CA MET A 639 -6.86 -3.01 20.28
C MET A 639 -6.73 -4.50 19.93
N THR A 640 -7.84 -5.19 19.68
CA THR A 640 -7.81 -6.61 19.31
C THR A 640 -7.08 -6.84 17.98
N VAL A 641 -5.95 -7.54 18.04
CA VAL A 641 -5.36 -8.26 16.90
C VAL A 641 -5.96 -9.67 16.81
N GLY A 642 -6.20 -10.16 15.60
CA GLY A 642 -6.72 -11.51 15.34
C GLY A 642 -5.62 -12.57 15.44
N ASN A 643 -4.48 -12.29 14.82
CA ASN A 643 -3.27 -13.11 14.84
C ASN A 643 -2.17 -12.39 15.63
N PRO A 644 -1.44 -13.06 16.53
CA PRO A 644 -0.30 -12.46 17.21
C PRO A 644 0.86 -11.99 16.28
N LYS A 645 0.92 -12.45 15.02
CA LYS A 645 1.81 -11.89 13.99
C LYS A 645 1.42 -10.47 13.54
N GLU A 646 0.19 -10.03 13.80
CA GLU A 646 -0.30 -8.67 13.51
C GLU A 646 0.10 -7.66 14.59
N VAL A 647 0.69 -8.10 15.72
CA VAL A 647 1.20 -7.16 16.75
C VAL A 647 2.31 -6.32 16.13
N PRO A 648 2.17 -4.98 16.04
CA PRO A 648 3.15 -4.16 15.36
C PRO A 648 4.51 -4.18 16.06
N GLU A 649 5.61 -4.12 15.29
CA GLU A 649 6.99 -4.12 15.83
C GLU A 649 7.27 -2.97 16.83
N TYR A 650 6.42 -1.93 16.83
CA TYR A 650 6.53 -0.81 17.75
C TYR A 650 5.86 -1.05 19.12
N GLU A 651 5.18 -2.17 19.34
CA GLU A 651 4.51 -2.47 20.61
C GLU A 651 5.54 -2.71 21.73
N LEU A 652 5.47 -1.89 22.77
CA LEU A 652 6.37 -1.91 23.92
C LEU A 652 5.71 -2.62 25.10
N ASN A 653 6.53 -3.33 25.88
CA ASN A 653 6.13 -3.82 27.18
C ASN A 653 5.98 -2.64 28.18
N PRO A 654 4.80 -2.41 28.78
CA PRO A 654 4.61 -1.32 29.74
C PRO A 654 5.47 -1.45 31.01
N LEU A 655 5.94 -2.65 31.35
CA LEU A 655 6.82 -2.89 32.51
C LEU A 655 8.27 -2.47 32.25
N GLU A 656 8.68 -2.27 31.00
CA GLU A 656 9.99 -1.67 30.67
C GLU A 656 10.02 -0.15 30.88
N LEU A 657 8.85 0.49 31.07
CA LEU A 657 8.70 1.93 31.24
C LEU A 657 8.70 2.32 32.72
N GLN A 658 9.88 2.70 33.24
CA GLN A 658 10.02 3.18 34.61
C GLN A 658 9.65 4.66 34.72
N VAL A 659 8.38 4.96 35.05
CA VAL A 659 7.89 6.32 35.33
C VAL A 659 8.34 6.78 36.73
N ARG A 660 8.80 8.02 36.86
CA ARG A 660 9.22 8.58 38.16
C ARG A 660 8.01 8.99 39.01
N LYS A 661 7.79 8.31 40.14
CA LYS A 661 6.72 8.58 41.13
C LYS A 661 6.68 10.02 41.71
N ALA A 662 7.71 10.84 41.50
CA ALA A 662 7.79 12.19 42.04
C ALA A 662 6.95 13.21 41.25
N ASP A 663 6.71 12.94 39.97
CA ASP A 663 5.87 13.76 39.11
C ASP A 663 4.45 13.18 39.14
N GLY A 664 3.49 13.93 39.68
CA GLY A 664 2.10 13.48 39.74
C GLY A 664 1.54 13.22 38.34
N ILE A 665 0.74 12.16 38.17
CA ILE A 665 0.26 11.70 36.85
C ILE A 665 -0.73 12.71 36.25
N SER A 666 -0.23 13.73 35.56
CA SER A 666 -1.00 14.60 34.68
C SER A 666 -1.37 13.83 33.42
N LYS A 667 -2.61 13.32 33.38
CA LYS A 667 -3.21 12.62 32.25
C LYS A 667 -3.13 13.46 30.97
N GLY A 668 -2.89 12.84 29.81
CA GLY A 668 -2.78 13.52 28.52
C GLY A 668 -1.51 14.34 28.28
N THR A 669 -0.58 14.40 29.25
CA THR A 669 0.72 15.07 29.10
C THR A 669 1.88 14.08 28.99
N TYR A 670 2.98 14.50 28.36
CA TYR A 670 4.21 13.71 28.27
C TYR A 670 4.96 13.72 29.61
N GLN A 671 5.17 12.54 30.18
CA GLN A 671 5.92 12.32 31.42
C GLN A 671 7.29 11.69 31.13
N VAL A 672 8.29 11.96 31.97
CA VAL A 672 9.64 11.40 31.77
C VAL A 672 9.73 10.01 32.37
N ALA A 673 9.95 9.02 31.51
CA ALA A 673 10.20 7.64 31.90
C ALA A 673 11.61 7.17 31.50
N LYS A 674 12.00 5.99 31.97
CA LYS A 674 13.22 5.31 31.55
C LYS A 674 12.85 3.96 30.92
N TRP A 675 13.27 3.76 29.67
CA TRP A 675 13.08 2.55 28.87
C TRP A 675 14.45 1.94 28.55
N ASN A 676 14.70 0.69 28.96
CA ASN A 676 15.96 -0.03 28.70
C ASN A 676 17.25 0.77 28.97
N GLY A 677 17.26 1.60 30.02
CA GLY A 677 18.39 2.49 30.36
C GLY A 677 18.23 3.93 29.86
N THR A 678 17.55 4.13 28.74
CA THR A 678 17.38 5.40 28.02
C THR A 678 16.23 6.22 28.59
N ARG A 679 16.38 7.57 28.63
CA ARG A 679 15.28 8.47 29.00
C ARG A 679 14.36 8.68 27.80
N VAL A 680 13.06 8.49 28.00
CA VAL A 680 11.99 8.67 27.01
C VAL A 680 10.88 9.55 27.57
N SER A 681 10.08 10.14 26.69
CA SER A 681 8.86 10.87 27.06
C SER A 681 7.64 10.01 26.73
N VAL A 682 6.72 9.86 27.68
CA VAL A 682 5.56 8.95 27.58
C VAL A 682 4.27 9.75 27.74
N LYS A 683 3.43 9.76 26.71
CA LYS A 683 2.05 10.29 26.77
C LYS A 683 1.12 9.15 27.17
N ILE A 684 0.38 9.33 28.27
CA ILE A 684 -0.55 8.33 28.80
C ILE A 684 -1.99 8.76 28.52
N SER A 685 -2.75 7.90 27.83
CA SER A 685 -4.18 8.09 27.53
C SER A 685 -5.05 7.90 28.78
N ASP A 686 -6.21 8.57 28.83
CA ASP A 686 -7.06 8.52 30.02
C ASP A 686 -7.82 7.18 30.16
N LYS A 687 -8.18 6.82 31.40
CA LYS A 687 -8.99 5.65 31.73
C LYS A 687 -10.40 5.73 31.14
N ASP A 688 -10.91 6.92 30.87
CA ASP A 688 -12.23 7.10 30.24
C ASP A 688 -12.12 7.26 28.71
N SER A 689 -10.94 6.97 28.13
CA SER A 689 -10.69 7.03 26.68
C SER A 689 -10.87 5.69 25.96
N TYR A 690 -10.86 4.55 26.66
CA TYR A 690 -10.98 3.23 26.01
C TYR A 690 -12.43 2.73 25.82
N SER A 691 -13.40 3.39 26.45
CA SER A 691 -14.84 3.11 26.27
C SER A 691 -15.46 3.83 25.08
N ASP A 692 -14.72 4.78 24.49
CA ASP A 692 -15.15 5.66 23.41
C ASP A 692 -14.36 5.31 22.13
N PRO A 693 -15.01 4.71 21.11
CA PRO A 693 -14.36 4.37 19.84
C PRO A 693 -13.73 5.56 19.13
N GLU A 694 -14.26 6.78 19.29
CA GLU A 694 -13.68 7.97 18.63
C GLU A 694 -12.32 8.33 19.22
N ARG A 695 -12.16 8.22 20.54
CA ARG A 695 -10.89 8.47 21.24
C ARG A 695 -9.83 7.41 20.93
N VAL A 696 -10.23 6.14 20.81
CA VAL A 696 -9.32 5.06 20.36
C VAL A 696 -8.89 5.31 18.92
N ASN A 697 -9.82 5.68 18.03
CA ASN A 697 -9.49 6.02 16.65
C ASN A 697 -8.59 7.26 16.52
N ALA A 698 -8.79 8.29 17.35
CA ALA A 698 -7.91 9.47 17.39
C ALA A 698 -6.49 9.11 17.86
N PHE A 699 -6.35 8.28 18.88
CA PHE A 699 -5.06 7.75 19.35
C PHE A 699 -4.36 6.92 18.28
N ASN A 700 -5.09 6.06 17.56
CA ASN A 700 -4.56 5.28 16.44
C ASN A 700 -4.11 6.15 15.26
N HIS A 701 -4.81 7.26 15.00
CA HIS A 701 -4.41 8.23 13.98
C HIS A 701 -3.10 8.92 14.35
N GLU A 702 -2.99 9.47 15.58
CA GLU A 702 -1.76 10.07 16.11
C GLU A 702 -0.57 9.08 16.03
N LEU A 703 -0.78 7.84 16.48
CA LEU A 703 0.20 6.76 16.44
C LEU A 703 0.66 6.42 15.01
N THR A 704 -0.28 6.32 14.07
CA THR A 704 0.01 5.99 12.66
C THR A 704 0.86 7.07 11.99
N VAL A 705 0.60 8.35 12.29
CA VAL A 705 1.38 9.47 11.76
C VAL A 705 2.77 9.53 12.40
N LEU A 706 2.88 9.36 13.72
CA LEU A 706 4.14 9.32 14.45
C LEU A 706 5.07 8.17 14.02
N ALA A 707 4.52 6.98 13.76
CA ALA A 707 5.30 5.81 13.36
C ALA A 707 5.96 5.97 11.97
N LYS A 708 5.32 6.74 11.07
CA LYS A 708 5.80 7.01 9.71
C LYS A 708 6.82 8.15 9.64
N ALA A 709 6.71 9.14 10.53
CA ALA A 709 7.55 10.34 10.50
C ALA A 709 8.97 10.09 11.06
N ARG A 710 10.01 10.25 10.22
CA ARG A 710 11.43 10.10 10.58
C ARG A 710 12.28 11.20 9.95
N HIS A 711 12.58 12.25 10.72
CA HIS A 711 13.38 13.39 10.27
C HIS A 711 14.09 14.07 11.46
N PRO A 712 15.31 14.63 11.33
CA PRO A 712 16.05 15.22 12.45
C PRO A 712 15.31 16.33 13.21
N ASN A 713 14.49 17.13 12.52
CA ASN A 713 13.66 18.19 13.11
C ASN A 713 12.23 17.73 13.48
N ILE A 714 11.97 16.43 13.53
CA ILE A 714 10.73 15.84 14.03
C ILE A 714 11.03 15.00 15.28
N VAL A 715 10.12 15.00 16.25
CA VAL A 715 10.27 14.17 17.46
C VAL A 715 10.27 12.69 17.09
N GLN A 716 11.32 11.97 17.49
CA GLN A 716 11.51 10.57 17.15
C GLN A 716 10.55 9.69 17.95
N PHE A 717 9.65 9.00 17.25
CA PHE A 717 8.84 7.92 17.80
C PHE A 717 9.73 6.74 18.21
N VAL A 718 9.48 6.17 19.40
CA VAL A 718 10.23 5.04 19.96
C VAL A 718 9.38 3.77 20.00
N GLY A 719 8.09 3.91 20.32
CA GLY A 719 7.13 2.81 20.34
C GLY A 719 5.83 3.20 21.05
N ALA A 720 4.91 2.25 21.19
CA ALA A 720 3.62 2.49 21.85
C ALA A 720 3.18 1.28 22.68
N VAL A 721 2.26 1.51 23.60
CA VAL A 721 1.55 0.46 24.33
C VAL A 721 0.10 0.55 23.87
N THR A 722 -0.34 -0.39 23.03
CA THR A 722 -1.69 -0.44 22.46
C THR A 722 -2.50 -1.63 23.01
N GLN A 723 -1.83 -2.74 23.32
CA GLN A 723 -2.43 -3.98 23.78
C GLN A 723 -2.76 -3.97 25.28
N ASN A 724 -2.12 -3.09 26.04
CA ASN A 724 -2.28 -2.97 27.49
C ASN A 724 -2.88 -1.63 27.92
N LEU A 725 -3.53 -1.62 29.10
CA LEU A 725 -4.08 -0.42 29.71
C LEU A 725 -3.20 0.11 30.86
N PRO A 726 -2.98 1.44 30.97
CA PRO A 726 -3.42 2.48 30.03
C PRO A 726 -2.60 2.46 28.73
N MET A 727 -3.22 2.86 27.61
CA MET A 727 -2.50 3.00 26.35
C MET A 727 -1.47 4.14 26.44
N MET A 728 -0.32 3.98 25.79
CA MET A 728 0.79 4.94 25.86
C MET A 728 1.44 5.17 24.50
N ILE A 729 1.90 6.39 24.24
CA ILE A 729 2.81 6.72 23.14
C ILE A 729 4.17 7.10 23.74
N VAL A 730 5.25 6.50 23.24
CA VAL A 730 6.62 6.70 23.70
C VAL A 730 7.45 7.36 22.60
N VAL A 731 8.03 8.51 22.92
CA VAL A 731 8.90 9.30 22.03
C VAL A 731 10.23 9.62 22.73
N GLU A 732 11.19 10.16 21.99
CA GLU A 732 12.46 10.60 22.57
C GLU A 732 12.27 11.65 23.69
N HIS A 733 13.26 11.74 24.59
CA HIS A 733 13.23 12.72 25.66
C HIS A 733 14.04 13.99 25.35
N ASN A 734 13.34 15.12 25.25
CA ASN A 734 13.89 16.46 25.04
C ASN A 734 14.09 17.18 26.40
N PRO A 735 15.32 17.21 26.97
CA PRO A 735 15.53 17.68 28.34
C PRO A 735 15.62 19.21 28.49
N LYS A 736 15.53 19.98 27.40
CA LYS A 736 15.58 21.45 27.43
C LYS A 736 14.20 22.11 27.42
N GLY A 737 13.12 21.31 27.44
CA GLY A 737 11.74 21.79 27.38
C GLY A 737 11.32 22.21 25.96
N ASP A 738 10.19 22.91 25.89
CA ASP A 738 9.63 23.47 24.67
C ASP A 738 10.09 24.91 24.38
N LEU A 739 9.78 25.39 23.19
CA LEU A 739 10.15 26.72 22.70
C LEU A 739 9.39 27.84 23.44
N SER A 740 8.18 27.60 23.96
CA SER A 740 7.43 28.60 24.75
C SER A 740 8.14 28.86 26.08
N GLU A 741 8.50 27.81 26.84
CA GLU A 741 9.31 27.96 28.04
C GLU A 741 10.66 28.63 27.75
N TYR A 742 11.30 28.28 26.63
CA TYR A 742 12.57 28.87 26.22
C TYR A 742 12.45 30.37 25.92
N LEU A 743 11.40 30.79 25.21
CA LEU A 743 11.11 32.19 24.90
C LEU A 743 10.72 32.97 26.15
N GLN A 744 9.90 32.43 27.05
CA GLN A 744 9.58 33.06 28.33
C GLN A 744 10.85 33.30 29.18
N LYS A 745 11.80 32.37 29.18
CA LYS A 745 13.06 32.46 29.95
C LYS A 745 14.13 33.35 29.30
N LYS A 746 14.04 33.65 28.01
CA LYS A 746 15.06 34.42 27.26
C LYS A 746 14.57 35.74 26.68
N GLY A 747 13.26 35.92 26.53
CA GLY A 747 12.69 36.96 25.71
C GLY A 747 13.19 36.89 24.27
N ARG A 748 13.41 38.07 23.69
CA ARG A 748 13.81 38.27 22.30
C ARG A 748 15.10 37.53 21.93
N LEU A 749 15.06 36.75 20.85
CA LEU A 749 16.21 36.00 20.37
C LEU A 749 17.21 36.89 19.61
N SER A 750 18.45 36.41 19.47
CA SER A 750 19.42 36.99 18.54
C SER A 750 19.08 36.58 17.09
N PRO A 751 19.41 37.41 16.08
CA PRO A 751 19.09 37.11 14.68
C PRO A 751 19.66 35.78 14.21
N SER A 752 20.90 35.50 14.58
CA SER A 752 21.61 34.24 14.33
C SER A 752 20.93 33.01 14.94
N LYS A 753 20.16 33.18 16.03
CA LYS A 753 19.45 32.09 16.70
C LYS A 753 18.02 31.95 16.20
N ALA A 754 17.32 33.06 15.98
CA ALA A 754 16.00 33.07 15.35
C ALA A 754 16.02 32.45 13.95
N LEU A 755 16.99 32.79 13.09
CA LEU A 755 17.12 32.20 11.75
C LEU A 755 17.42 30.69 11.79
N ARG A 756 18.27 30.23 12.72
CA ARG A 756 18.54 28.79 12.89
C ARG A 756 17.27 28.04 13.34
N PHE A 757 16.55 28.59 14.31
CA PHE A 757 15.31 28.03 14.81
C PHE A 757 14.20 28.03 13.75
N ALA A 758 14.11 29.09 12.95
CA ALA A 758 13.24 29.18 11.78
C ALA A 758 13.54 28.07 10.75
N LEU A 759 14.82 27.84 10.43
CA LEU A 759 15.25 26.77 9.52
C LEU A 759 14.95 25.37 10.07
N ASP A 760 15.18 25.12 11.36
CA ASP A 760 14.84 23.84 12.00
C ASP A 760 13.33 23.55 11.88
N ILE A 761 12.47 24.53 12.20
CA ILE A 761 11.02 24.37 12.11
C ILE A 761 10.58 24.23 10.64
N ALA A 762 11.10 25.05 9.73
CA ALA A 762 10.73 25.00 8.31
C ALA A 762 11.11 23.66 7.67
N ARG A 763 12.28 23.09 7.99
CA ARG A 763 12.70 21.75 7.52
C ARG A 763 11.83 20.64 8.08
N GLY A 764 11.45 20.72 9.37
CA GLY A 764 10.50 19.79 9.97
C GLY A 764 9.12 19.83 9.28
N MET A 765 8.58 21.02 9.07
CA MET A 765 7.28 21.18 8.41
C MET A 765 7.29 20.79 6.93
N ASN A 766 8.36 21.12 6.18
CA ASN A 766 8.49 20.72 4.78
C ASN A 766 8.43 19.19 4.63
N TYR A 767 9.15 18.46 5.49
CA TYR A 767 9.11 17.01 5.53
C TYR A 767 7.69 16.45 5.78
N LEU A 768 6.93 17.03 6.70
CA LEU A 768 5.54 16.62 6.96
C LEU A 768 4.62 16.92 5.75
N HIS A 769 4.81 18.07 5.09
CA HIS A 769 4.02 18.50 3.93
C HIS A 769 4.34 17.77 2.62
N GLU A 770 5.52 17.15 2.53
CA GLU A 770 5.99 16.32 1.41
C GLU A 770 5.70 14.82 1.59
N CYS A 771 5.22 14.39 2.77
CA CYS A 771 4.83 13.00 3.02
C CYS A 771 3.85 12.47 1.96
N LYS A 772 4.00 11.19 1.62
CA LYS A 772 3.17 10.44 0.65
C LYS A 772 2.61 9.16 1.29
N PRO A 773 1.40 8.70 0.93
CA PRO A 773 0.54 9.21 -0.15
C PRO A 773 -0.09 10.57 0.15
N ASP A 774 -0.48 10.83 1.41
CA ASP A 774 -1.11 12.08 1.83
C ASP A 774 -0.15 12.97 2.65
N PRO A 775 -0.20 14.30 2.47
CA PRO A 775 0.60 15.25 3.25
C PRO A 775 0.08 15.37 4.69
N VAL A 776 1.00 15.50 5.66
CA VAL A 776 0.66 15.68 7.07
C VAL A 776 0.57 17.17 7.40
N ILE A 777 -0.65 17.69 7.48
CA ILE A 777 -0.92 19.06 7.96
C ILE A 777 -0.97 19.04 9.50
N HIS A 778 -0.28 19.94 10.16
CA HIS A 778 -0.10 19.90 11.62
C HIS A 778 -1.29 20.48 12.38
N CYS A 779 -1.88 21.58 11.91
CA CYS A 779 -3.07 22.26 12.46
C CYS A 779 -2.97 22.79 13.93
N ASP A 780 -1.90 22.49 14.66
CA ASP A 780 -1.61 22.99 16.02
C ASP A 780 -0.11 23.34 16.19
N LEU A 781 0.49 23.93 15.14
CA LEU A 781 1.90 24.34 15.18
C LEU A 781 2.06 25.58 16.09
N ARG A 782 2.55 25.36 17.32
CA ARG A 782 2.78 26.43 18.32
C ARG A 782 4.05 26.17 19.14
N PRO A 783 4.67 27.17 19.80
CA PRO A 783 5.94 27.01 20.49
C PRO A 783 5.97 25.91 21.56
N LYS A 784 4.82 25.63 22.20
CA LYS A 784 4.65 24.52 23.15
C LYS A 784 4.85 23.12 22.53
N ASN A 785 4.55 22.99 21.24
CA ASN A 785 4.66 21.76 20.46
C ASN A 785 6.03 21.63 19.75
N ILE A 786 6.96 22.57 20.00
CA ILE A 786 8.30 22.58 19.40
C ILE A 786 9.33 22.40 20.52
N LEU A 787 10.01 21.25 20.52
CA LEU A 787 10.87 20.78 21.62
C LEU A 787 12.35 21.02 21.33
N LEU A 788 13.13 21.35 22.37
CA LEU A 788 14.59 21.52 22.27
C LEU A 788 15.33 20.23 22.64
N ASP A 789 16.15 19.71 21.73
CA ASP A 789 16.97 18.53 21.96
C ASP A 789 18.25 18.83 22.79
N ARG A 790 19.08 17.80 23.05
CA ARG A 790 20.37 17.97 23.75
C ARG A 790 21.37 18.83 22.98
N GLY A 791 21.40 18.77 21.64
CA GLY A 791 22.18 19.68 20.79
C GLY A 791 21.70 21.13 20.83
N GLY A 792 20.41 21.36 21.08
CA GLY A 792 19.76 22.66 20.95
C GLY A 792 19.19 22.92 19.55
N GLN A 793 18.95 21.86 18.77
CA GLN A 793 18.12 21.86 17.58
C GLN A 793 16.64 21.81 18.00
N LEU A 794 15.76 22.37 17.18
CA LEU A 794 14.32 22.26 17.37
C LEU A 794 13.74 21.01 16.69
N LYS A 795 12.80 20.37 17.39
CA LYS A 795 12.03 19.22 16.90
C LYS A 795 10.53 19.46 17.07
N ILE A 796 9.77 19.24 16.01
CA ILE A 796 8.31 19.40 16.02
C ILE A 796 7.65 18.16 16.63
N SER A 797 6.60 18.35 17.41
CA SER A 797 5.78 17.34 18.09
C SER A 797 4.31 17.75 18.04
N GLY A 798 3.37 16.90 18.48
CA GLY A 798 1.94 17.28 18.54
C GLY A 798 1.22 17.37 17.18
N PHE A 799 1.82 16.85 16.11
CA PHE A 799 1.17 16.66 14.81
C PHE A 799 0.33 15.37 14.80
N GLY A 800 -0.68 15.28 13.91
CA GLY A 800 -1.57 14.12 13.82
C GLY A 800 -2.66 14.02 14.91
N LEU A 801 -2.86 15.07 15.70
CA LEU A 801 -3.88 15.14 16.76
C LEU A 801 -5.30 15.44 16.25
N ILE A 802 -5.40 16.13 15.10
CA ILE A 802 -6.67 16.60 14.53
C ILE A 802 -7.03 15.72 13.35
N LYS A 803 -8.24 15.13 13.38
CA LYS A 803 -8.75 14.29 12.30
C LYS A 803 -9.26 15.15 11.15
N LEU A 804 -8.71 14.92 9.96
CA LEU A 804 -9.05 15.65 8.73
C LEU A 804 -9.87 14.77 7.78
N SER A 805 -10.86 15.37 7.12
CA SER A 805 -11.54 14.78 5.95
C SER A 805 -10.98 15.42 4.68
N LYS A 806 -10.57 14.57 3.72
CA LYS A 806 -10.09 15.00 2.41
C LYS A 806 -11.27 15.42 1.54
N VAL A 807 -11.19 16.60 0.94
CA VAL A 807 -12.23 17.17 0.06
C VAL A 807 -11.74 17.20 -1.40
N SER A 808 -10.47 17.55 -1.62
CA SER A 808 -9.75 17.34 -2.89
C SER A 808 -8.31 16.94 -2.59
N GLU A 809 -7.41 16.91 -3.59
CA GLU A 809 -6.02 16.47 -3.39
C GLU A 809 -5.26 17.29 -2.32
N ASP A 810 -5.34 18.62 -2.38
CA ASP A 810 -4.69 19.53 -1.42
C ASP A 810 -5.65 20.14 -0.37
N ASN A 811 -6.97 20.01 -0.55
CA ASN A 811 -7.97 20.64 0.32
C ASN A 811 -8.58 19.65 1.33
N VAL A 812 -8.61 20.07 2.60
CA VAL A 812 -9.13 19.32 3.73
C VAL A 812 -10.14 20.12 4.56
N LYS A 813 -10.86 19.43 5.44
CA LYS A 813 -11.72 20.03 6.47
C LYS A 813 -11.56 19.27 7.79
N VAL A 814 -11.78 19.94 8.93
CA VAL A 814 -11.74 19.29 10.25
C VAL A 814 -13.01 18.47 10.50
N VAL A 815 -12.84 17.23 10.95
CA VAL A 815 -13.92 16.39 11.48
C VAL A 815 -14.20 16.80 12.93
N ASN A 816 -15.47 16.99 13.30
CA ASN A 816 -15.90 17.36 14.65
C ASN A 816 -15.21 18.64 15.22
N HIS A 817 -15.17 19.71 14.42
CA HIS A 817 -14.50 21.00 14.70
C HIS A 817 -14.59 21.50 16.15
N GLU A 818 -15.79 21.50 16.74
CA GLU A 818 -16.02 22.05 18.09
C GLU A 818 -15.35 21.25 19.22
N ALA A 819 -15.01 19.97 18.99
CA ALA A 819 -14.38 19.11 19.98
C ALA A 819 -12.85 19.10 19.90
N HIS A 820 -12.27 19.55 18.77
CA HIS A 820 -10.85 19.37 18.45
C HIS A 820 -10.03 20.66 18.36
N ILE A 821 -10.67 21.84 18.35
CA ILE A 821 -9.97 23.14 18.22
C ILE A 821 -10.00 23.95 19.51
N ASP A 822 -8.80 24.24 20.01
CA ASP A 822 -8.55 25.18 21.11
C ASP A 822 -8.79 26.63 20.64
N LYS A 823 -9.94 27.22 21.01
CA LYS A 823 -10.29 28.61 20.66
C LYS A 823 -9.42 29.66 21.39
N SER A 824 -8.59 29.28 22.35
CA SER A 824 -7.57 30.16 22.97
C SER A 824 -6.25 30.20 22.18
N ASN A 825 -6.13 29.39 21.12
CA ASN A 825 -4.89 29.23 20.37
C ASN A 825 -4.63 30.38 19.39
N CYS A 826 -3.92 31.41 19.82
CA CYS A 826 -3.59 32.59 19.00
C CYS A 826 -2.69 32.34 17.77
N TYR A 827 -2.18 31.11 17.57
CA TYR A 827 -1.39 30.71 16.40
C TYR A 827 -2.27 30.23 15.24
N ILE A 828 -3.53 29.86 15.53
CA ILE A 828 -4.46 29.25 14.57
C ILE A 828 -4.74 30.16 13.36
N ALA A 829 -4.86 29.55 12.18
CA ALA A 829 -5.18 30.27 10.97
C ALA A 829 -6.70 30.63 10.90
N PRO A 830 -7.08 31.77 10.29
CA PRO A 830 -8.47 32.22 10.24
C PRO A 830 -9.46 31.21 9.63
N GLU A 831 -9.06 30.53 8.56
CA GLU A 831 -9.86 29.53 7.85
C GLU A 831 -10.09 28.26 8.70
N LEU A 832 -9.08 27.83 9.46
CA LEU A 832 -9.17 26.73 10.41
C LEU A 832 -10.06 27.10 11.61
N TYR A 833 -9.93 28.33 12.14
CA TYR A 833 -10.81 28.86 13.19
C TYR A 833 -12.29 28.93 12.75
N LYS A 834 -12.54 29.30 11.49
CA LYS A 834 -13.88 29.44 10.89
C LYS A 834 -14.50 28.14 10.35
N ASN A 835 -13.81 26.99 10.45
CA ASN A 835 -14.24 25.69 9.91
C ASN A 835 -14.51 25.70 8.38
N ILE A 836 -13.73 26.49 7.65
CA ILE A 836 -13.78 26.55 6.18
C ILE A 836 -12.89 25.41 5.64
N ILE A 837 -12.99 25.12 4.35
CA ILE A 837 -12.01 24.26 3.65
C ILE A 837 -10.65 24.98 3.64
N PHE A 838 -9.57 24.24 3.90
CA PHE A 838 -8.20 24.78 3.94
C PHE A 838 -7.18 23.78 3.41
N ASP A 839 -5.96 24.24 3.23
CA ASP A 839 -4.81 23.49 2.72
C ASP A 839 -3.61 23.58 3.70
N LYS A 840 -2.42 23.24 3.21
CA LYS A 840 -1.15 23.30 3.95
C LYS A 840 -0.80 24.70 4.49
N SER A 841 -1.40 25.77 3.96
CA SER A 841 -1.06 27.16 4.32
C SER A 841 -1.48 27.57 5.73
N VAL A 842 -2.30 26.76 6.44
CA VAL A 842 -2.63 26.98 7.86
C VAL A 842 -1.40 26.87 8.79
N ASP A 843 -0.49 25.95 8.46
CA ASP A 843 0.75 25.78 9.22
C ASP A 843 1.75 26.91 8.93
N VAL A 844 1.69 27.49 7.72
CA VAL A 844 2.50 28.66 7.33
C VAL A 844 2.08 29.92 8.10
N HIS A 845 0.78 30.14 8.29
CA HIS A 845 0.28 31.20 9.17
C HIS A 845 0.80 31.04 10.61
N SER A 846 0.69 29.82 11.13
CA SER A 846 1.16 29.45 12.46
C SER A 846 2.67 29.69 12.61
N PHE A 847 3.45 29.35 11.59
CA PHE A 847 4.89 29.61 11.51
C PHE A 847 5.23 31.12 11.49
N GLY A 848 4.49 31.93 10.73
CA GLY A 848 4.66 33.40 10.72
C GLY A 848 4.46 34.04 12.10
N VAL A 849 3.46 33.58 12.85
CA VAL A 849 3.24 33.97 14.25
C VAL A 849 4.43 33.58 15.15
N ILE A 850 4.98 32.38 14.99
CA ILE A 850 6.15 31.92 15.77
C ILE A 850 7.40 32.74 15.43
N LEU A 851 7.62 33.09 14.16
CA LEU A 851 8.70 33.99 13.74
C LEU A 851 8.58 35.37 14.40
N TYR A 852 7.38 35.96 14.44
CA TYR A 852 7.12 37.21 15.14
C TYR A 852 7.47 37.12 16.64
N GLU A 853 7.03 36.08 17.33
CA GLU A 853 7.33 35.89 18.75
C GLU A 853 8.84 35.72 19.02
N MET A 854 9.55 34.97 18.18
CA MET A 854 11.01 34.83 18.28
C MET A 854 11.77 36.15 18.03
N THR A 855 11.29 37.00 17.12
CA THR A 855 11.97 38.22 16.68
C THR A 855 11.71 39.42 17.59
N GLU A 856 10.49 39.58 18.12
CA GLU A 856 10.12 40.65 19.05
C GLU A 856 10.26 40.22 20.52
N GLY A 857 10.18 38.92 20.83
CA GLY A 857 10.35 38.38 22.18
C GLY A 857 9.14 38.57 23.10
N VAL A 858 7.97 38.84 22.54
CA VAL A 858 6.71 39.08 23.24
C VAL A 858 5.56 38.35 22.55
N SER A 859 4.60 37.86 23.34
CA SER A 859 3.37 37.29 22.80
C SER A 859 2.53 38.35 22.07
N ILE A 860 1.77 37.92 21.06
CA ILE A 860 0.96 38.81 20.22
C ILE A 860 -0.08 39.56 21.07
N PHE A 861 -0.19 40.88 20.83
CA PHE A 861 -1.17 41.79 21.44
C PHE A 861 -1.26 41.77 22.99
N HIS A 862 -0.22 41.33 23.71
CA HIS A 862 -0.13 41.44 25.17
C HIS A 862 -0.39 42.91 25.62
N PRO A 863 -1.26 43.17 26.63
CA PRO A 863 -1.75 42.25 27.66
C PRO A 863 -3.14 41.62 27.43
N LYS A 864 -3.68 41.59 26.20
CA LYS A 864 -4.96 40.91 25.91
C LYS A 864 -4.93 39.41 26.26
N SER A 865 -6.09 38.80 26.49
CA SER A 865 -6.18 37.34 26.70
C SER A 865 -5.96 36.58 25.39
N PRO A 866 -5.47 35.32 25.42
CA PRO A 866 -5.25 34.52 24.21
C PRO A 866 -6.50 34.36 23.33
N GLU A 867 -7.68 34.29 23.94
CA GLU A 867 -8.99 34.20 23.28
C GLU A 867 -9.33 35.51 22.52
N GLU A 868 -9.21 36.67 23.19
CA GLU A 868 -9.39 37.98 22.55
C GLU A 868 -8.40 38.20 21.39
N VAL A 869 -7.20 37.64 21.51
CA VAL A 869 -6.16 37.68 20.47
C VAL A 869 -6.51 36.79 19.29
N ALA A 870 -6.92 35.55 19.53
CA ALA A 870 -7.36 34.63 18.48
C ALA A 870 -8.56 35.21 17.71
N GLU A 871 -9.53 35.79 18.41
CA GLU A 871 -10.67 36.49 17.81
C GLU A 871 -10.23 37.73 17.02
N SER A 872 -9.33 38.57 17.56
CA SER A 872 -8.80 39.74 16.85
C SER A 872 -8.08 39.36 15.54
N ILE A 873 -7.37 38.23 15.51
CA ILE A 873 -6.63 37.74 14.34
C ILE A 873 -7.57 37.10 13.31
N CYS A 874 -8.50 36.27 13.76
CA CYS A 874 -9.32 35.42 12.89
C CYS A 874 -10.62 36.10 12.42
N MET A 875 -11.27 36.88 13.28
CA MET A 875 -12.54 37.55 12.97
C MET A 875 -12.33 39.00 12.51
N GLU A 876 -11.52 39.80 13.23
CA GLU A 876 -11.28 41.21 12.86
C GLU A 876 -10.15 41.38 11.82
N GLY A 877 -9.39 40.32 11.51
CA GLY A 877 -8.28 40.37 10.54
C GLY A 877 -7.07 41.20 11.01
N ARG A 878 -6.99 41.58 12.29
CA ARG A 878 -5.88 42.39 12.81
C ARG A 878 -4.57 41.60 12.78
N ARG A 879 -3.46 42.30 12.56
CA ARG A 879 -2.08 41.78 12.62
C ARG A 879 -1.22 42.67 13.51
N PRO A 880 -0.28 42.13 14.29
CA PRO A 880 0.55 42.94 15.17
C PRO A 880 1.53 43.78 14.35
N THR A 881 1.75 45.03 14.77
CA THR A 881 2.74 45.89 14.12
C THR A 881 4.15 45.45 14.54
N ILE A 882 4.98 45.12 13.55
CA ILE A 882 6.38 44.76 13.76
C ILE A 882 7.14 46.04 14.14
N LYS A 883 7.48 46.17 15.44
CA LYS A 883 7.96 47.43 16.03
C LYS A 883 9.42 47.74 15.72
N THR A 884 10.11 46.88 14.96
CA THR A 884 11.57 46.83 14.79
C THR A 884 12.15 48.04 14.05
N LYS A 885 12.12 49.21 14.68
CA LYS A 885 12.94 50.36 14.29
C LYS A 885 14.38 50.11 14.73
N SER A 886 15.26 49.93 13.74
CA SER A 886 16.73 49.94 13.79
C SER A 886 17.52 48.65 14.15
N LYS A 887 18.41 48.28 13.22
CA LYS A 887 19.70 47.56 13.38
C LYS A 887 19.73 46.09 13.86
N GLY A 888 18.61 45.47 14.19
CA GLY A 888 18.60 44.07 14.67
C GLY A 888 18.48 43.00 13.59
N TYR A 889 17.45 43.09 12.75
CA TYR A 889 17.00 42.03 11.84
C TYR A 889 16.94 42.51 10.38
N PRO A 890 17.11 41.62 9.38
CA PRO A 890 16.96 41.96 7.96
C PRO A 890 15.51 42.32 7.60
N SER A 891 15.35 43.22 6.63
CA SER A 891 14.05 43.58 6.01
C SER A 891 13.35 42.36 5.41
N GLU A 892 14.12 41.50 4.77
CA GLU A 892 13.69 40.30 4.07
C GLU A 892 13.04 39.28 5.03
N LEU A 893 13.44 39.27 6.31
CA LEU A 893 12.76 38.45 7.33
C LEU A 893 11.42 39.05 7.76
N LYS A 894 11.29 40.39 7.76
CA LYS A 894 10.03 41.07 8.06
C LYS A 894 9.01 40.79 6.95
N GLU A 895 9.43 40.90 5.69
CA GLU A 895 8.62 40.59 4.51
C GLU A 895 8.14 39.13 4.58
N LEU A 896 9.02 38.18 4.86
CA LEU A 896 8.66 36.76 5.04
C LEU A 896 7.61 36.53 6.15
N ILE A 897 7.71 37.24 7.29
CA ILE A 897 6.69 37.18 8.36
C ILE A 897 5.35 37.72 7.85
N GLU A 898 5.38 38.83 7.11
CA GLU A 898 4.18 39.49 6.59
C GLU A 898 3.45 38.68 5.51
N GLU A 899 4.19 37.95 4.67
CA GLU A 899 3.66 36.95 3.74
C GLU A 899 3.07 35.72 4.46
N CYS A 900 3.79 35.17 5.45
CA CYS A 900 3.40 33.91 6.09
C CYS A 900 2.00 33.97 6.75
N TRP A 901 1.63 35.10 7.36
CA TRP A 901 0.31 35.27 8.02
C TRP A 901 -0.71 36.06 7.18
N HIS A 902 -0.47 36.19 5.87
CA HIS A 902 -1.30 36.99 4.97
C HIS A 902 -2.76 36.47 4.93
N PRO A 903 -3.77 37.36 4.83
CA PRO A 903 -5.18 36.93 4.83
C PRO A 903 -5.55 36.00 3.67
N ASP A 904 -5.04 36.30 2.47
CA ASP A 904 -5.12 35.41 1.30
C ASP A 904 -4.12 34.25 1.46
N THR A 905 -4.61 33.02 1.37
CA THR A 905 -3.82 31.79 1.51
C THR A 905 -2.85 31.59 0.35
N SER A 906 -3.20 32.06 -0.87
CA SER A 906 -2.38 31.89 -2.08
C SER A 906 -1.09 32.71 -2.06
N VAL A 907 -1.01 33.74 -1.22
CA VAL A 907 0.16 34.59 -1.01
C VAL A 907 1.15 33.96 -0.01
N ARG A 908 0.70 32.98 0.80
CA ARG A 908 1.54 32.38 1.84
C ARG A 908 2.53 31.39 1.20
N PRO A 909 3.85 31.56 1.36
CA PRO A 909 4.86 30.73 0.71
C PRO A 909 4.86 29.30 1.27
N ILE A 910 5.16 28.32 0.42
CA ILE A 910 5.32 26.92 0.85
C ILE A 910 6.66 26.72 1.60
N PHE A 911 6.74 25.72 2.49
CA PHE A 911 7.93 25.54 3.35
C PHE A 911 9.24 25.34 2.59
N SER A 912 9.23 24.76 1.39
CA SER A 912 10.43 24.64 0.54
C SER A 912 10.95 26.00 0.06
N GLU A 913 10.05 26.91 -0.28
CA GLU A 913 10.39 28.31 -0.61
C GLU A 913 10.87 29.07 0.63
N ILE A 914 10.20 28.88 1.77
CA ILE A 914 10.61 29.46 3.06
C ILE A 914 12.05 29.06 3.42
N ILE A 915 12.43 27.78 3.22
CA ILE A 915 13.80 27.30 3.45
C ILE A 915 14.80 28.05 2.55
N ILE A 916 14.51 28.16 1.25
CA ILE A 916 15.36 28.89 0.29
C ILE A 916 15.51 30.36 0.68
N ARG A 917 14.41 31.04 1.03
CA ARG A 917 14.42 32.44 1.50
C ARG A 917 15.24 32.59 2.78
N LEU A 918 15.08 31.71 3.77
CA LEU A 918 15.83 31.74 5.03
C LEU A 918 17.34 31.48 4.84
N ASP A 919 17.72 30.48 4.03
CA ASP A 919 19.14 30.19 3.75
C ASP A 919 19.80 31.37 3.01
N ASN A 920 19.08 32.04 2.08
CA ASN A 920 19.54 33.28 1.45
C ASN A 920 19.74 34.43 2.46
N ILE A 921 18.80 34.62 3.39
CA ILE A 921 18.92 35.62 4.47
C ILE A 921 20.14 35.33 5.35
N VAL A 922 20.37 34.07 5.75
CA VAL A 922 21.54 33.65 6.52
C VAL A 922 22.85 33.96 5.77
N ALA A 923 22.91 33.65 4.47
CA ALA A 923 24.07 33.93 3.63
C ALA A 923 24.36 35.44 3.52
N ASN A 924 23.33 36.27 3.34
CA ASN A 924 23.48 37.72 3.25
C ASN A 924 23.92 38.36 4.58
N CYS A 925 23.32 37.95 5.70
CA CYS A 925 23.73 38.42 7.02
C CYS A 925 25.21 38.08 7.32
N SER A 926 25.65 36.89 6.87
CA SER A 926 27.03 36.42 7.07
C SER A 926 28.04 37.29 6.30
N LYS A 927 27.74 37.66 5.05
CA LYS A 927 28.56 38.57 4.23
C LYS A 927 28.67 39.99 4.82
N GLN A 928 27.62 40.47 5.49
CA GLN A 928 27.58 41.81 6.08
C GLN A 928 28.28 41.93 7.45
N GLY A 929 28.91 40.86 7.96
CA GLY A 929 29.70 40.91 9.19
C GLY A 929 28.88 41.10 10.48
N TRP A 930 27.55 40.89 10.43
CA TRP A 930 26.67 40.95 11.61
C TRP A 930 26.94 39.84 12.64
N TRP A 931 27.71 38.81 12.26
CA TRP A 931 28.00 37.62 13.07
C TRP A 931 29.40 37.71 13.67
N LYS A 932 29.53 38.37 14.83
CA LYS A 932 30.77 38.29 15.63
C LYS A 932 30.81 37.12 16.62
N ASP A 933 29.68 36.46 16.87
CA ASP A 933 29.59 35.35 17.82
C ASP A 933 29.48 33.98 17.15
N THR A 934 30.63 33.32 17.06
CA THR A 934 30.82 31.86 17.17
C THR A 934 30.08 30.94 16.18
N PHE A 935 30.55 30.89 14.94
CA PHE A 935 30.54 29.64 14.17
C PHE A 935 31.83 28.85 14.45
N LYS A 936 31.74 27.84 15.32
CA LYS A 936 32.67 26.69 15.28
C LYS A 936 31.91 25.53 14.66
N PHE A 937 32.33 25.08 13.48
CA PHE A 937 31.87 23.81 12.92
C PHE A 937 32.32 22.67 13.83
N PRO A 938 31.46 21.67 14.12
CA PRO A 938 31.91 20.41 14.70
C PRO A 938 32.66 19.62 13.62
N TRP A 939 33.87 19.20 13.96
CA TRP A 939 34.62 18.14 13.28
C TRP A 939 34.43 16.85 14.08
#